data_AF-A0A5Q4SBW6-F1
#
_entry.id   AF-A0A5Q4SBW6-F1
#
_cell.length_a   1.000
_cell.length_b   1.000
_cell.length_c   1.000
_cell.angle_alpha   90.00
_cell.angle_beta   90.00
_cell.angle_gamma   90.00
#
_symmetry.space_group_name_H-M   'P 1'
#
loop_
_entity.id
_entity.type
_entity.pdbx_description
1 polymer ?
#
loop_
_entity_poly.entity_id
_entity_poly.type
_entity_poly.pdbx_seq_one_letter_code
_entity_poly.pdbx_strand_id
1 'polypeptide(L)'
;MSDTIPQPAAYTVVGAGAIGGTLAFALARAGHPVSVVDTDRAHVDAIRAHGLVVAHGDTRTSVPVTATTPDEFSGTLGRVLLAVKAQATGAALDWIESRLAPDGYVCSLQNGFNEALIARRVGAERTLAAFVNIFADVIEPGVVLDGGAGALVIGEPDGAPVSARVRALVADLQSWGPAVASDNVEGYLWAKAGFGAMLAATAIADAPMADLIDRHRPAMTGLTDEIFTVADRLGITLEPFDAFDPRPFRPGGSTAERDAAFDRLTAWLRTQTKDRSGIWRDLAVRHRPVEAPTHYGDVFDHAAREALPTTVLRTVMDRLRQLEGVPHEMTESSLDELDRLALTHLARVDDGSRADHLPQPPVSAGPHGSAQAVAVQKWLDDHREDMVTDLAAYTSQGSASDDPDALDRCLDWLRGWLDQRLGAPNAEEVLPRATAGDILIRRYPARGAVAAGDDRPVLLLGHYDTVWPTGTLDTWPFRREGDRISGPGVFDMKAGLVQAVWALRALDALGLPRPACTLMLNGDEETGSLASHEVIVAEARDSRLAMVFEAAADGAIKTARKGVGLFTLTVTGDEAHAGLDPTAGASAVDELARQILRLGELRDHEAGTSLNVGVVEGGTRANVTAGHAVARIDVRVASATEQQRVAEALAGLRPFDQGTRVEVTGDWNRPVFERTEQVAALAELARRCAGLLGHDLPEASVGGASDGNFVVAAGTPVLDGIGALGSGAHARSENTSVSGLVTRASLAATVLVALADKGNPTARASAALQK
;
A
#
# COMPACT_ATOMS: atom_id res chain seq x y z
N MET A 1 -22.57 7.37 -34.80
CA MET A 1 -23.45 6.96 -33.68
C MET A 1 -23.51 8.14 -32.73
N SER A 2 -24.71 8.50 -32.29
CA SER A 2 -24.97 9.66 -31.42
C SER A 2 -24.20 9.52 -30.11
N ASP A 3 -23.28 10.44 -29.82
CA ASP A 3 -22.71 10.65 -28.48
C ASP A 3 -23.83 11.16 -27.56
N THR A 4 -24.61 10.24 -27.01
CA THR A 4 -25.48 10.55 -25.87
C THR A 4 -24.59 10.73 -24.64
N ILE A 5 -24.38 11.98 -24.25
CA ILE A 5 -23.85 12.31 -22.92
C ILE A 5 -24.72 11.58 -21.88
N PRO A 6 -24.15 10.71 -21.03
CA PRO A 6 -24.93 9.99 -20.04
C PRO A 6 -25.66 10.97 -19.12
N GLN A 7 -26.96 10.76 -18.88
CA GLN A 7 -27.72 11.59 -17.96
C GLN A 7 -27.17 11.44 -16.53
N PRO A 8 -27.02 12.55 -15.78
CA PRO A 8 -26.53 12.50 -14.41
C PRO A 8 -27.51 11.76 -13.50
N ALA A 9 -26.97 10.88 -12.65
CA ALA A 9 -27.78 10.07 -11.75
C ALA A 9 -28.48 10.90 -10.68
N ALA A 10 -29.72 10.53 -10.34
CA ALA A 10 -30.48 11.18 -9.27
C ALA A 10 -30.25 10.52 -7.90
N TYR A 11 -30.11 11.35 -6.87
CA TYR A 11 -29.85 10.93 -5.49
C TYR A 11 -30.92 11.43 -4.53
N THR A 12 -31.28 10.60 -3.55
CA THR A 12 -32.05 11.02 -2.38
C THR A 12 -31.18 10.95 -1.14
N VAL A 13 -30.99 12.07 -0.46
CA VAL A 13 -30.28 12.12 0.83
C VAL A 13 -31.31 12.15 1.95
N VAL A 14 -31.32 11.13 2.79
CA VAL A 14 -32.21 11.03 3.95
C VAL A 14 -31.41 11.44 5.19
N GLY A 15 -31.74 12.60 5.73
CA GLY A 15 -30.95 13.32 6.74
C GLY A 15 -30.03 14.34 6.08
N ALA A 16 -30.44 15.61 6.04
CA ALA A 16 -29.71 16.73 5.45
C ALA A 16 -28.84 17.47 6.48
N GLY A 17 -28.42 16.77 7.53
CA GLY A 17 -27.53 17.30 8.58
C GLY A 17 -26.11 17.51 8.08
N ALA A 18 -25.13 17.48 9.00
CA ALA A 18 -23.73 17.78 8.66
C ALA A 18 -23.16 16.89 7.54
N ILE A 19 -23.26 15.56 7.65
CA ILE A 19 -22.74 14.63 6.64
C ILE A 19 -23.58 14.68 5.36
N GLY A 20 -24.90 14.44 5.50
CA GLY A 20 -25.78 14.35 4.34
C GLY A 20 -25.91 15.67 3.58
N GLY A 21 -25.97 16.81 4.26
CA GLY A 21 -25.99 18.13 3.64
C GLY A 21 -24.71 18.44 2.86
N THR A 22 -23.53 18.11 3.42
CA THR A 22 -22.25 18.26 2.71
C THR A 22 -22.22 17.45 1.40
N LEU A 23 -22.63 16.18 1.45
CA LEU A 23 -22.61 15.31 0.27
C LEU A 23 -23.73 15.68 -0.74
N ALA A 24 -24.91 16.07 -0.25
CA ALA A 24 -26.00 16.60 -1.09
C ALA A 24 -25.56 17.84 -1.86
N PHE A 25 -24.88 18.76 -1.18
CA PHE A 25 -24.35 19.99 -1.78
C PHE A 25 -23.36 19.67 -2.91
N ALA A 26 -22.41 18.76 -2.65
CA ALA A 26 -21.39 18.41 -3.63
C ALA A 26 -21.96 17.74 -4.88
N LEU A 27 -22.87 16.77 -4.70
CA LEU A 27 -23.57 16.11 -5.80
C LEU A 27 -24.38 17.12 -6.63
N ALA A 28 -25.13 18.01 -5.98
CA ALA A 28 -25.91 19.05 -6.66
C ALA A 28 -24.99 20.01 -7.43
N ARG A 29 -23.86 20.40 -6.85
CA ARG A 29 -22.85 21.25 -7.50
C ARG A 29 -22.23 20.57 -8.73
N ALA A 30 -22.08 19.25 -8.70
CA ALA A 30 -21.62 18.45 -9.82
C ALA A 30 -22.70 18.20 -10.90
N GLY A 31 -23.91 18.73 -10.71
CA GLY A 31 -25.00 18.65 -11.69
C GLY A 31 -25.91 17.43 -11.53
N HIS A 32 -25.78 16.66 -10.46
CA HIS A 32 -26.70 15.58 -10.15
C HIS A 32 -28.04 16.12 -9.62
N PRO A 33 -29.19 15.57 -10.05
CA PRO A 33 -30.46 15.85 -9.39
C PRO A 33 -30.45 15.31 -7.96
N VAL A 34 -30.59 16.21 -6.96
CA VAL A 34 -30.58 15.85 -5.54
C VAL A 34 -31.90 16.21 -4.87
N SER A 35 -32.51 15.24 -4.20
CA SER A 35 -33.61 15.44 -3.26
C SER A 35 -33.12 15.20 -1.84
N VAL A 36 -33.34 16.14 -0.92
CA VAL A 36 -33.04 16.00 0.49
C VAL A 36 -34.33 15.81 1.29
N VAL A 37 -34.34 14.82 2.18
CA VAL A 37 -35.46 14.52 3.06
C VAL A 37 -35.01 14.64 4.50
N ASP A 38 -35.60 15.57 5.26
CA ASP A 38 -35.25 15.80 6.66
C ASP A 38 -36.50 16.03 7.52
N THR A 39 -36.46 15.57 8.78
CA THR A 39 -37.56 15.76 9.73
C THR A 39 -37.61 17.16 10.32
N ASP A 40 -36.50 17.92 10.28
CA ASP A 40 -36.47 19.30 10.73
C ASP A 40 -37.11 20.21 9.69
N ARG A 41 -38.37 20.59 9.94
CA ARG A 41 -39.15 21.47 9.07
C ARG A 41 -38.49 22.84 8.87
N ALA A 42 -37.85 23.41 9.89
CA ALA A 42 -37.19 24.70 9.76
C ALA A 42 -35.96 24.58 8.83
N HIS A 43 -35.22 23.48 8.91
CA HIS A 43 -34.11 23.18 8.01
C HIS A 43 -34.59 22.98 6.57
N VAL A 44 -35.65 22.20 6.36
CA VAL A 44 -36.26 21.98 5.02
C VAL A 44 -36.76 23.29 4.41
N ASP A 45 -37.49 24.10 5.17
CA ASP A 45 -38.05 25.36 4.67
C ASP A 45 -36.95 26.37 4.33
N ALA A 46 -35.85 26.41 5.10
CA ALA A 46 -34.68 27.22 4.79
C ALA A 46 -34.00 26.78 3.48
N ILE A 47 -33.79 25.47 3.28
CA ILE A 47 -33.22 24.93 2.04
C ILE A 47 -34.11 25.26 0.83
N ARG A 48 -35.44 25.20 0.98
CA ARG A 48 -36.38 25.59 -0.09
C ARG A 48 -36.28 27.06 -0.46
N ALA A 49 -36.19 27.93 0.55
CA ALA A 49 -36.18 29.37 0.36
C ALA A 49 -34.85 29.88 -0.22
N HIS A 50 -33.73 29.25 0.16
CA HIS A 50 -32.40 29.82 -0.05
C HIS A 50 -31.41 28.87 -0.75
N GLY A 51 -31.82 27.63 -1.05
CA GLY A 51 -30.93 26.55 -1.46
C GLY A 51 -30.17 25.95 -0.27
N LEU A 52 -29.49 24.84 -0.50
CA LEU A 52 -28.59 24.24 0.49
C LEU A 52 -27.28 25.01 0.49
N VAL A 53 -26.90 25.57 1.63
CA VAL A 53 -25.73 26.43 1.74
C VAL A 53 -24.59 25.67 2.42
N VAL A 54 -23.40 25.73 1.83
CA VAL A 54 -22.15 25.34 2.48
C VAL A 54 -21.31 26.58 2.77
N ALA A 55 -20.87 26.70 4.02
CA ALA A 55 -19.96 27.74 4.48
C ALA A 55 -18.54 27.18 4.62
N HIS A 56 -17.54 27.89 4.08
CA HIS A 56 -16.12 27.59 4.23
C HIS A 56 -15.36 28.89 4.52
N GLY A 57 -14.86 29.02 5.76
CA GLY A 57 -14.36 30.31 6.26
C GLY A 57 -15.45 31.39 6.18
N ASP A 58 -15.11 32.53 5.56
CA ASP A 58 -16.05 33.65 5.34
C ASP A 58 -16.93 33.47 4.08
N THR A 59 -16.69 32.42 3.30
CA THR A 59 -17.42 32.20 2.03
C THR A 59 -18.64 31.32 2.27
N ARG A 60 -19.78 31.72 1.70
CA ARG A 60 -21.01 30.91 1.68
C ARG A 60 -21.44 30.69 0.24
N THR A 61 -21.68 29.44 -0.13
CA THR A 61 -22.14 29.06 -1.47
C THR A 61 -23.45 28.30 -1.33
N SER A 62 -24.43 28.64 -2.17
CA SER A 62 -25.73 27.97 -2.21
C SER A 62 -25.89 27.16 -3.49
N VAL A 63 -26.50 25.98 -3.39
CA VAL A 63 -26.95 25.17 -4.53
C VAL A 63 -28.44 24.83 -4.41
N PRO A 64 -29.20 24.87 -5.51
CA PRO A 64 -30.59 24.45 -5.48
C PRO A 64 -30.69 22.92 -5.34
N VAL A 65 -31.49 22.47 -4.39
CA VAL A 65 -31.88 21.05 -4.22
C VAL A 65 -33.38 20.98 -3.94
N THR A 66 -34.02 19.85 -4.27
CA THR A 66 -35.40 19.61 -3.81
C THR A 66 -35.36 19.23 -2.34
N ALA A 67 -36.05 19.94 -1.46
CA ALA A 67 -36.11 19.63 -0.04
C ALA A 67 -37.55 19.32 0.39
N THR A 68 -37.75 18.27 1.19
CA THR A 68 -39.07 17.86 1.71
C THR A 68 -38.97 17.26 3.10
N THR A 69 -40.04 17.38 3.89
CA THR A 69 -40.22 16.50 5.05
C THR A 69 -40.71 15.11 4.61
N PRO A 70 -40.55 14.05 5.42
CA PRO A 70 -40.96 12.69 5.04
C PRO A 70 -42.45 12.55 4.67
N ASP A 71 -43.33 13.38 5.25
CA ASP A 71 -44.77 13.43 4.96
C ASP A 71 -45.12 14.16 3.66
N GLU A 72 -44.23 15.05 3.18
CA GLU A 72 -44.41 15.82 1.95
C GLU A 72 -43.81 15.15 0.72
N PHE A 73 -42.83 14.25 0.92
CA PHE A 73 -42.18 13.55 -0.17
C PHE A 73 -43.15 12.60 -0.87
N SER A 74 -43.22 12.71 -2.20
CA SER A 74 -43.96 11.80 -3.07
C SER A 74 -43.03 11.25 -4.14
N GLY A 75 -43.07 9.93 -4.37
CA GLY A 75 -42.25 9.26 -5.37
C GLY A 75 -41.57 7.99 -4.86
N THR A 76 -40.70 7.43 -5.70
CA THR A 76 -39.89 6.25 -5.42
C THR A 76 -38.44 6.66 -5.17
N LEU A 77 -37.75 5.94 -4.29
CA LEU A 77 -36.36 6.16 -3.93
C LEU A 77 -35.45 5.26 -4.78
N GLY A 78 -34.54 5.86 -5.55
CA GLY A 78 -33.52 5.13 -6.30
C GLY A 78 -32.26 4.92 -5.46
N ARG A 79 -31.29 5.82 -5.61
CA ARG A 79 -30.03 5.82 -4.86
C ARG A 79 -30.18 6.63 -3.57
N VAL A 80 -30.23 5.94 -2.43
CA VAL A 80 -30.42 6.57 -1.12
C VAL A 80 -29.09 6.71 -0.39
N LEU A 81 -28.77 7.94 0.00
CA LEU A 81 -27.68 8.27 0.92
C LEU A 81 -28.28 8.49 2.30
N LEU A 82 -28.15 7.50 3.19
CA LEU A 82 -28.73 7.53 4.53
C LEU A 82 -27.73 8.15 5.50
N ALA A 83 -28.02 9.36 5.99
CA ALA A 83 -27.14 10.15 6.85
C ALA A 83 -27.87 10.70 8.09
N VAL A 84 -28.84 9.95 8.60
CA VAL A 84 -29.50 10.25 9.88
C VAL A 84 -28.63 9.85 11.07
N LYS A 85 -28.98 10.30 12.26
CA LYS A 85 -28.36 9.81 13.51
C LYS A 85 -28.68 8.32 13.70
N ALA A 86 -27.77 7.55 14.28
CA ALA A 86 -27.90 6.09 14.39
C ALA A 86 -29.21 5.65 15.10
N GLN A 87 -29.71 6.43 16.08
CA GLN A 87 -30.98 6.12 16.75
C GLN A 87 -32.21 6.29 15.84
N ALA A 88 -32.11 7.10 14.79
CA ALA A 88 -33.17 7.36 13.84
C ALA A 88 -33.16 6.39 12.64
N THR A 89 -32.14 5.52 12.52
CA THR A 89 -32.00 4.57 11.41
C THR A 89 -33.25 3.69 11.25
N GLY A 90 -33.81 3.17 12.35
CA GLY A 90 -35.03 2.35 12.30
C GLY A 90 -36.23 3.08 11.69
N ALA A 91 -36.56 4.26 12.21
CA ALA A 91 -37.68 5.07 11.72
C ALA A 91 -37.47 5.54 10.27
N ALA A 92 -36.23 5.85 9.89
CA ALA A 92 -35.90 6.16 8.50
C ALA A 92 -36.11 4.95 7.58
N LEU A 93 -35.70 3.74 8.00
CA LEU A 93 -35.90 2.52 7.23
C LEU A 93 -37.37 2.14 7.10
N ASP A 94 -38.20 2.34 8.12
CA ASP A 94 -39.66 2.15 8.03
C ASP A 94 -40.28 3.02 6.93
N TRP A 95 -39.75 4.23 6.74
CA TRP A 95 -40.17 5.13 5.68
C TRP A 95 -39.58 4.76 4.31
N ILE A 96 -38.31 4.33 4.26
CA ILE A 96 -37.58 3.96 3.02
C ILE A 96 -38.11 2.65 2.42
N GLU A 97 -38.36 1.62 3.23
CA GLU A 97 -38.64 0.24 2.77
C GLU A 97 -39.79 0.18 1.76
N SER A 98 -40.87 0.92 2.02
CA SER A 98 -42.06 0.97 1.15
C SER A 98 -41.91 1.84 -0.09
N ARG A 99 -40.82 2.61 -0.20
CA ARG A 99 -40.58 3.59 -1.27
C ARG A 99 -39.37 3.24 -2.13
N LEU A 100 -38.52 2.33 -1.70
CA LEU A 100 -37.33 1.92 -2.44
C LEU A 100 -37.73 1.27 -3.76
N ALA A 101 -37.22 1.79 -4.87
CA ALA A 101 -37.40 1.23 -6.19
C ALA A 101 -36.83 -0.20 -6.25
N PRO A 102 -37.30 -1.06 -7.17
CA PRO A 102 -36.80 -2.42 -7.30
C PRO A 102 -35.27 -2.52 -7.52
N ASP A 103 -34.69 -1.54 -8.20
CA ASP A 103 -33.25 -1.41 -8.46
C ASP A 103 -32.56 -0.38 -7.54
N GLY A 104 -33.29 0.17 -6.57
CA GLY A 104 -32.78 1.12 -5.60
C GLY A 104 -31.89 0.46 -4.54
N TYR A 105 -31.00 1.25 -3.94
CA TYR A 105 -30.12 0.81 -2.85
C TYR A 105 -29.94 1.92 -1.81
N VAL A 106 -29.53 1.52 -0.61
CA VAL A 106 -29.24 2.40 0.52
C VAL A 106 -27.76 2.32 0.87
N CYS A 107 -27.06 3.46 0.84
CA CYS A 107 -25.70 3.60 1.32
C CYS A 107 -25.72 4.20 2.73
N SER A 108 -25.14 3.46 3.68
CA SER A 108 -25.02 3.84 5.10
C SER A 108 -23.90 4.87 5.27
N LEU A 109 -24.24 6.16 5.34
CA LEU A 109 -23.31 7.26 5.58
C LEU A 109 -23.40 7.76 7.03
N GLN A 110 -23.39 6.81 7.95
CA GLN A 110 -23.66 7.05 9.37
C GLN A 110 -22.43 6.68 10.21
N ASN A 111 -22.35 7.20 11.43
CA ASN A 111 -21.37 6.73 12.41
C ASN A 111 -21.88 5.44 13.08
N GLY A 112 -20.94 4.56 13.44
CA GLY A 112 -21.22 3.25 14.00
C GLY A 112 -21.69 2.23 12.96
N PHE A 113 -22.03 1.04 13.41
CA PHE A 113 -22.46 -0.06 12.56
C PHE A 113 -23.99 -0.03 12.37
N ASN A 114 -24.45 0.18 11.14
CA ASN A 114 -25.88 0.26 10.80
C ASN A 114 -26.24 -0.69 9.64
N GLU A 115 -25.24 -1.25 8.96
CA GLU A 115 -25.34 -2.01 7.73
C GLU A 115 -26.18 -3.27 7.93
N ALA A 116 -25.97 -3.99 9.03
CA ALA A 116 -26.75 -5.18 9.36
C ALA A 116 -28.23 -4.86 9.60
N LEU A 117 -28.55 -3.71 10.18
CA LEU A 117 -29.94 -3.26 10.36
C LEU A 117 -30.57 -2.90 9.01
N ILE A 118 -29.84 -2.15 8.17
CA ILE A 118 -30.30 -1.76 6.84
C ILE A 118 -30.55 -3.01 5.99
N ALA A 119 -29.58 -3.93 5.93
CA ALA A 119 -29.67 -5.18 5.17
C ALA A 119 -30.82 -6.08 5.62
N ARG A 120 -31.16 -6.11 6.92
CA ARG A 120 -32.35 -6.84 7.40
C ARG A 120 -33.68 -6.26 6.90
N ARG A 121 -33.75 -4.96 6.61
CA ARG A 121 -34.99 -4.27 6.19
C ARG A 121 -35.09 -4.19 4.66
N VAL A 122 -34.00 -3.88 3.98
CA VAL A 122 -33.99 -3.68 2.52
C VAL A 122 -33.21 -4.75 1.76
N GLY A 123 -32.63 -5.75 2.41
CA GLY A 123 -31.83 -6.79 1.74
C GLY A 123 -30.35 -6.42 1.64
N ALA A 124 -29.48 -7.43 1.75
CA ALA A 124 -28.03 -7.25 1.67
C ALA A 124 -27.60 -6.77 0.27
N GLU A 125 -28.26 -7.28 -0.77
CA GLU A 125 -28.06 -6.90 -2.17
C GLU A 125 -28.50 -5.48 -2.49
N ARG A 126 -29.14 -4.75 -1.55
CA ARG A 126 -29.53 -3.34 -1.68
C ARG A 126 -28.90 -2.45 -0.61
N THR A 127 -27.90 -2.95 0.12
CA THR A 127 -27.17 -2.22 1.15
C THR A 127 -25.73 -1.95 0.69
N LEU A 128 -25.24 -0.73 0.89
CA LEU A 128 -23.83 -0.37 0.79
C LEU A 128 -23.34 0.17 2.13
N ALA A 129 -22.09 -0.13 2.47
CA ALA A 129 -21.43 0.35 3.66
C ALA A 129 -20.54 1.54 3.30
N ALA A 130 -20.43 2.52 4.21
CA ALA A 130 -19.48 3.60 4.04
C ALA A 130 -18.81 3.99 5.36
N PHE A 131 -17.49 4.04 5.33
CA PHE A 131 -16.70 4.75 6.32
C PHE A 131 -16.67 6.23 5.94
N VAL A 132 -17.15 7.08 6.85
CA VAL A 132 -17.29 8.52 6.61
C VAL A 132 -16.52 9.30 7.67
N ASN A 133 -15.44 10.00 7.33
CA ASN A 133 -14.73 10.88 8.26
C ASN A 133 -14.83 12.35 7.83
N ILE A 134 -16.04 12.91 7.90
CA ILE A 134 -16.33 14.28 7.46
C ILE A 134 -16.40 15.22 8.65
N PHE A 135 -15.63 16.31 8.60
CA PHE A 135 -15.68 17.38 9.59
C PHE A 135 -16.70 18.42 9.15
N ALA A 136 -17.96 18.30 9.59
CA ALA A 136 -18.99 19.29 9.30
C ALA A 136 -19.91 19.53 10.50
N ASP A 137 -20.60 20.68 10.52
CA ASP A 137 -21.64 20.98 11.50
C ASP A 137 -22.78 21.77 10.83
N VAL A 138 -24.01 21.62 11.33
CA VAL A 138 -25.11 22.51 10.91
C VAL A 138 -25.07 23.73 11.83
N ILE A 139 -24.77 24.90 11.28
CA ILE A 139 -24.59 26.13 12.07
C ILE A 139 -25.86 26.98 12.16
N GLU A 140 -26.77 26.82 11.20
CA GLU A 140 -28.12 27.39 11.18
C GLU A 140 -28.98 26.60 10.17
N PRO A 141 -30.33 26.70 10.22
CA PRO A 141 -31.20 26.02 9.26
C PRO A 141 -30.79 26.30 7.80
N GLY A 142 -30.59 25.24 7.03
CA GLY A 142 -30.15 25.25 5.63
C GLY A 142 -28.66 25.48 5.40
N VAL A 143 -27.84 25.66 6.45
CA VAL A 143 -26.42 26.01 6.31
C VAL A 143 -25.51 25.01 7.03
N VAL A 144 -24.66 24.36 6.24
CA VAL A 144 -23.62 23.43 6.72
C VAL A 144 -22.28 24.14 6.72
N LEU A 145 -21.57 24.12 7.84
CA LEU A 145 -20.18 24.52 7.91
C LEU A 145 -19.30 23.34 7.48
N ASP A 146 -18.54 23.53 6.41
CA ASP A 146 -17.55 22.57 5.93
C ASP A 146 -16.20 22.81 6.61
N GLY A 147 -15.79 21.85 7.43
CA GLY A 147 -14.52 21.83 8.15
C GLY A 147 -13.37 21.26 7.33
N GLY A 148 -13.59 20.91 6.06
CA GLY A 148 -12.58 20.37 5.15
C GLY A 148 -12.83 18.91 4.77
N ALA A 149 -12.16 18.47 3.71
CA ALA A 149 -12.23 17.09 3.24
C ALA A 149 -11.60 16.14 4.26
N GLY A 150 -12.27 15.01 4.49
CA GLY A 150 -11.69 13.86 5.17
C GLY A 150 -11.98 12.58 4.38
N ALA A 151 -11.56 11.43 4.92
CA ALA A 151 -11.66 10.18 4.19
C ALA A 151 -13.12 9.69 4.07
N LEU A 152 -13.52 9.27 2.86
CA LEU A 152 -14.80 8.64 2.57
C LEU A 152 -14.53 7.36 1.79
N VAL A 153 -14.80 6.21 2.40
CA VAL A 153 -14.59 4.91 1.79
C VAL A 153 -15.92 4.20 1.68
N ILE A 154 -16.25 3.70 0.50
CA ILE A 154 -17.52 3.03 0.21
C ILE A 154 -17.23 1.62 -0.30
N GLY A 155 -17.96 0.64 0.21
CA GLY A 155 -17.80 -0.76 -0.18
C GLY A 155 -19.11 -1.52 -0.19
N GLU A 156 -19.05 -2.73 -0.76
CA GLU A 156 -20.09 -3.72 -0.53
C GLU A 156 -19.90 -4.31 0.88
N PRO A 157 -20.98 -4.60 1.63
CA PRO A 157 -20.86 -5.23 2.94
C PRO A 157 -20.23 -6.63 2.90
N ASP A 158 -19.80 -7.11 4.06
CA ASP A 158 -19.26 -8.45 4.31
C ASP A 158 -17.99 -8.77 3.50
N GLY A 159 -17.16 -7.76 3.20
CA GLY A 159 -15.93 -7.90 2.43
C GLY A 159 -16.17 -8.33 0.97
N ALA A 160 -17.35 -8.02 0.43
CA ALA A 160 -17.67 -8.33 -0.95
C ALA A 160 -16.88 -7.41 -1.92
N PRO A 161 -16.50 -7.90 -3.12
CA PRO A 161 -15.73 -7.11 -4.07
C PRO A 161 -16.45 -5.83 -4.47
N VAL A 162 -15.68 -4.77 -4.71
CA VAL A 162 -16.20 -3.50 -5.23
C VAL A 162 -17.04 -3.73 -6.49
N SER A 163 -18.33 -3.42 -6.40
CA SER A 163 -19.27 -3.56 -7.51
C SER A 163 -19.31 -2.35 -8.42
N ALA A 164 -19.99 -2.49 -9.57
CA ALA A 164 -20.22 -1.38 -10.50
C ALA A 164 -21.00 -0.22 -9.86
N ARG A 165 -21.94 -0.50 -8.94
CA ARG A 165 -22.70 0.55 -8.24
C ARG A 165 -21.84 1.31 -7.22
N VAL A 166 -20.91 0.63 -6.54
CA VAL A 166 -19.93 1.28 -5.66
C VAL A 166 -19.02 2.18 -6.48
N ARG A 167 -18.47 1.69 -7.59
CA ARG A 167 -17.63 2.51 -8.50
C ARG A 167 -18.37 3.74 -9.01
N ALA A 168 -19.62 3.59 -9.45
CA ALA A 168 -20.45 4.70 -9.92
C ALA A 168 -20.74 5.73 -8.81
N LEU A 169 -21.10 5.27 -7.61
CA LEU A 169 -21.36 6.16 -6.48
C LEU A 169 -20.09 6.92 -6.06
N VAL A 170 -18.95 6.22 -5.97
CA VAL A 170 -17.66 6.84 -5.64
C VAL A 170 -17.27 7.88 -6.68
N ALA A 171 -17.43 7.59 -7.98
CA ALA A 171 -17.17 8.54 -9.05
C ALA A 171 -18.03 9.82 -8.93
N ASP A 172 -19.32 9.68 -8.65
CA ASP A 172 -20.23 10.83 -8.47
C ASP A 172 -19.86 11.66 -7.22
N LEU A 173 -19.33 11.02 -6.18
CA LEU A 173 -18.91 11.66 -4.93
C LEU A 173 -17.49 12.25 -4.95
N GLN A 174 -16.69 12.02 -6.00
CA GLN A 174 -15.37 12.63 -6.14
C GLN A 174 -15.42 14.17 -6.17
N SER A 175 -16.58 14.76 -6.50
CA SER A 175 -16.82 16.22 -6.51
C SER A 175 -16.80 16.88 -5.13
N TRP A 176 -16.92 16.08 -4.06
CA TRP A 176 -16.80 16.53 -2.67
C TRP A 176 -15.36 16.41 -2.15
N GLY A 177 -14.72 15.26 -2.34
CA GLY A 177 -13.41 14.92 -1.79
C GLY A 177 -12.91 13.54 -2.28
N PRO A 178 -11.79 13.00 -1.76
CA PRO A 178 -11.21 11.72 -2.20
C PRO A 178 -12.07 10.54 -1.73
N ALA A 179 -13.25 10.37 -2.32
CA ALA A 179 -14.06 9.18 -2.15
C ALA A 179 -13.33 7.99 -2.76
N VAL A 180 -13.21 6.89 -2.02
CA VAL A 180 -12.50 5.67 -2.42
C VAL A 180 -13.44 4.49 -2.37
N ALA A 181 -13.35 3.61 -3.37
CA ALA A 181 -14.01 2.32 -3.35
C ALA A 181 -13.11 1.29 -2.67
N SER A 182 -13.63 0.48 -1.76
CA SER A 182 -12.86 -0.56 -1.07
C SER A 182 -13.66 -1.86 -0.96
N ASP A 183 -12.97 -2.99 -1.05
CA ASP A 183 -13.48 -4.32 -0.71
C ASP A 183 -13.27 -4.67 0.78
N ASN A 184 -12.72 -3.73 1.57
CA ASN A 184 -12.50 -3.85 3.01
C ASN A 184 -13.02 -2.61 3.78
N VAL A 185 -14.23 -2.14 3.45
CA VAL A 185 -14.85 -1.00 4.13
C VAL A 185 -15.08 -1.28 5.62
N GLU A 186 -15.34 -2.53 6.00
CA GLU A 186 -15.43 -2.97 7.39
C GLU A 186 -14.13 -2.72 8.16
N GLY A 187 -12.98 -2.94 7.52
CA GLY A 187 -11.67 -2.66 8.11
C GLY A 187 -11.54 -1.22 8.62
N TYR A 188 -12.04 -0.26 7.83
CA TYR A 188 -12.11 1.14 8.22
C TYR A 188 -13.16 1.38 9.31
N LEU A 189 -14.35 0.79 9.22
CA LEU A 189 -15.41 0.94 10.23
C LEU A 189 -14.97 0.43 11.61
N TRP A 190 -14.31 -0.73 11.66
CA TRP A 190 -13.79 -1.32 12.90
C TRP A 190 -12.60 -0.54 13.46
N ALA A 191 -11.65 -0.11 12.60
CA ALA A 191 -10.58 0.77 13.03
C ALA A 191 -11.14 2.07 13.62
N LYS A 192 -12.16 2.66 12.97
CA LYS A 192 -12.85 3.86 13.45
C LYS A 192 -13.58 3.63 14.77
N ALA A 193 -14.17 2.44 14.99
CA ALA A 193 -14.77 2.10 16.26
C ALA A 193 -13.73 2.11 17.40
N GLY A 194 -12.53 1.56 17.16
CA GLY A 194 -11.42 1.61 18.12
C GLY A 194 -10.98 3.03 18.45
N PHE A 195 -10.72 3.86 17.43
CA PHE A 195 -10.36 5.26 17.63
C PHE A 195 -11.50 6.06 18.29
N GLY A 196 -12.74 5.84 17.86
CA GLY A 196 -13.94 6.45 18.44
C GLY A 196 -14.12 6.11 19.91
N ALA A 197 -13.64 4.95 20.37
CA ALA A 197 -13.72 4.55 21.77
C ALA A 197 -12.74 5.35 22.63
N MET A 198 -11.55 5.65 22.09
CA MET A 198 -10.63 6.60 22.72
C MET A 198 -11.29 7.97 22.86
N LEU A 199 -11.92 8.48 21.79
CA LEU A 199 -12.61 9.78 21.83
C LEU A 199 -13.78 9.79 22.81
N ALA A 200 -14.49 8.66 22.94
CA ALA A 200 -15.55 8.48 23.92
C ALA A 200 -15.02 8.52 25.36
N ALA A 201 -13.87 7.87 25.62
CA ALA A 201 -13.22 7.91 26.92
C ALA A 201 -12.76 9.33 27.27
N THR A 202 -12.17 10.08 26.33
CA THR A 202 -11.76 11.48 26.60
C THR A 202 -12.93 12.38 27.03
N ALA A 203 -14.16 12.06 26.62
CA ALA A 203 -15.34 12.87 26.95
C ALA A 203 -15.81 12.75 28.41
N ILE A 204 -15.24 11.83 29.21
CA ILE A 204 -15.58 11.71 30.64
C ILE A 204 -14.80 12.68 31.54
N ALA A 205 -13.84 13.42 30.96
CA ALA A 205 -13.06 14.45 31.62
C ALA A 205 -13.08 15.75 30.79
N ASP A 206 -12.95 16.90 31.45
CA ASP A 206 -12.93 18.21 30.77
C ASP A 206 -11.50 18.67 30.50
N ALA A 207 -10.85 18.03 29.53
CA ALA A 207 -9.50 18.38 29.07
C ALA A 207 -9.31 18.05 27.57
N PRO A 208 -8.25 18.59 26.93
CA PRO A 208 -7.94 18.28 25.53
C PRO A 208 -7.77 16.78 25.28
N MET A 209 -8.34 16.28 24.18
CA MET A 209 -8.31 14.86 23.81
C MET A 209 -6.89 14.31 23.68
N ALA A 210 -6.00 15.07 23.05
CA ALA A 210 -4.61 14.66 22.85
C ALA A 210 -3.90 14.43 24.19
N ASP A 211 -4.12 15.31 25.16
CA ASP A 211 -3.48 15.22 26.48
C ASP A 211 -4.06 14.06 27.30
N LEU A 212 -5.37 13.84 27.22
CA LEU A 212 -6.02 12.71 27.91
C LEU A 212 -5.61 11.36 27.31
N ILE A 213 -5.51 11.24 25.98
CA ILE A 213 -5.00 10.01 25.33
C ILE A 213 -3.55 9.75 25.72
N ASP A 214 -2.72 10.78 25.77
CA ASP A 214 -1.30 10.67 26.09
C ASP A 214 -1.07 10.26 27.56
N ARG A 215 -1.86 10.80 28.49
CA ARG A 215 -1.76 10.46 29.93
C ARG A 215 -2.39 9.12 30.30
N HIS A 216 -3.43 8.69 29.57
CA HIS A 216 -4.21 7.47 29.88
C HIS A 216 -4.09 6.38 28.81
N ARG A 217 -2.87 6.18 28.28
CA ARG A 217 -2.56 5.13 27.30
C ARG A 217 -3.05 3.73 27.71
N PRO A 218 -2.99 3.29 29.00
CA PRO A 218 -3.53 1.99 29.39
C PRO A 218 -5.03 1.85 29.13
N ALA A 219 -5.85 2.83 29.49
CA ALA A 219 -7.28 2.85 29.20
C ALA A 219 -7.54 2.80 27.68
N MET A 220 -6.83 3.62 26.90
CA MET A 220 -6.97 3.65 25.44
C MET A 220 -6.57 2.33 24.78
N THR A 221 -5.54 1.68 25.32
CA THR A 221 -5.09 0.34 24.92
C THR A 221 -6.15 -0.70 25.25
N GLY A 222 -6.70 -0.70 26.47
CA GLY A 222 -7.74 -1.65 26.86
C GLY A 222 -9.00 -1.53 25.99
N LEU A 223 -9.39 -0.31 25.64
CA LEU A 223 -10.53 -0.06 24.74
C LEU A 223 -10.30 -0.62 23.34
N THR A 224 -9.13 -0.34 22.76
CA THR A 224 -8.79 -0.83 21.42
C THR A 224 -8.57 -2.33 21.41
N ASP A 225 -7.94 -2.91 22.44
CA ASP A 225 -7.77 -4.35 22.62
C ASP A 225 -9.12 -5.08 22.64
N GLU A 226 -10.10 -4.61 23.43
CA GLU A 226 -11.43 -5.20 23.50
C GLU A 226 -12.15 -5.18 22.13
N ILE A 227 -12.10 -4.03 21.42
CA ILE A 227 -12.77 -3.86 20.13
C ILE A 227 -12.07 -4.66 19.03
N PHE A 228 -10.74 -4.58 18.96
CA PHE A 228 -9.95 -5.24 17.92
C PHE A 228 -9.86 -6.74 18.14
N THR A 229 -9.97 -7.24 19.38
CA THR A 229 -10.18 -8.68 19.62
C THR A 229 -11.48 -9.18 18.97
N VAL A 230 -12.56 -8.39 19.01
CA VAL A 230 -13.82 -8.74 18.33
C VAL A 230 -13.64 -8.70 16.82
N ALA A 231 -13.00 -7.65 16.28
CA ALA A 231 -12.69 -7.56 14.85
C ALA A 231 -11.86 -8.77 14.37
N ASP A 232 -10.89 -9.22 15.18
CA ASP A 232 -10.03 -10.36 14.89
C ASP A 232 -10.82 -11.68 14.86
N ARG A 233 -11.78 -11.85 15.79
CA ARG A 233 -12.71 -13.01 15.75
C ARG A 233 -13.59 -13.02 14.53
N LEU A 234 -13.94 -11.84 14.01
CA LEU A 234 -14.72 -11.69 12.78
C LEU A 234 -13.86 -11.83 11.51
N GLY A 235 -12.54 -11.99 11.64
CA GLY A 235 -11.63 -12.08 10.50
C GLY A 235 -11.44 -10.75 9.76
N ILE A 236 -11.67 -9.63 10.44
CA ILE A 236 -11.64 -8.29 9.84
C ILE A 236 -10.21 -7.76 9.82
N THR A 237 -9.77 -7.33 8.65
CA THR A 237 -8.46 -6.70 8.47
C THR A 237 -8.61 -5.20 8.74
N LEU A 238 -8.00 -4.70 9.81
CA LEU A 238 -8.13 -3.29 10.20
C LEU A 238 -7.32 -2.39 9.26
N GLU A 239 -7.93 -1.32 8.78
CA GLU A 239 -7.30 -0.37 7.85
C GLU A 239 -6.87 0.91 8.57
N PRO A 240 -5.68 1.46 8.27
CA PRO A 240 -5.28 2.77 8.77
C PRO A 240 -6.09 3.87 8.08
N PHE A 241 -6.34 4.95 8.82
CA PHE A 241 -6.95 6.16 8.25
C PHE A 241 -6.41 7.40 8.96
N ASP A 242 -6.28 8.50 8.22
CA ASP A 242 -5.67 9.74 8.69
C ASP A 242 -4.32 9.49 9.41
N ALA A 243 -4.22 9.85 10.70
CA ALA A 243 -3.04 9.58 11.54
C ALA A 243 -3.21 8.35 12.45
N PHE A 244 -4.34 7.65 12.38
CA PHE A 244 -4.62 6.49 13.23
C PHE A 244 -4.23 5.19 12.51
N ASP A 245 -3.18 4.55 13.02
CA ASP A 245 -2.79 3.20 12.64
C ASP A 245 -3.33 2.20 13.68
N PRO A 246 -4.34 1.37 13.35
CA PRO A 246 -4.92 0.43 14.32
C PRO A 246 -4.01 -0.74 14.67
N ARG A 247 -2.99 -1.03 13.86
CA ARG A 247 -2.22 -2.29 13.96
C ARG A 247 -1.45 -2.42 15.30
N PRO A 248 -0.74 -1.39 15.81
CA PRO A 248 0.00 -1.49 17.07
C PRO A 248 -0.90 -1.60 18.33
N PHE A 249 -2.19 -1.29 18.18
CA PHE A 249 -3.19 -1.38 19.25
C PHE A 249 -3.87 -2.76 19.30
N ARG A 250 -3.54 -3.68 18.38
CA ARG A 250 -4.05 -5.06 18.40
C ARG A 250 -3.46 -5.85 19.57
N PRO A 251 -4.18 -6.89 20.04
CA PRO A 251 -3.66 -7.80 21.06
C PRO A 251 -2.31 -8.40 20.64
N GLY A 252 -1.34 -8.42 21.56
CA GLY A 252 0.02 -8.94 21.30
C GLY A 252 0.97 -7.99 20.55
N GLY A 253 0.53 -6.77 20.20
CA GLY A 253 1.41 -5.74 19.63
C GLY A 253 2.50 -5.27 20.61
N SER A 254 3.67 -4.89 20.08
CA SER A 254 4.79 -4.40 20.88
C SER A 254 4.43 -3.10 21.60
N THR A 255 4.78 -3.00 22.89
CA THR A 255 4.63 -1.74 23.66
C THR A 255 5.31 -0.57 22.96
N ALA A 256 6.50 -0.79 22.37
CA ALA A 256 7.24 0.28 21.70
C ALA A 256 6.54 0.76 20.41
N GLU A 257 5.94 -0.16 19.65
CA GLU A 257 5.18 0.19 18.44
C GLU A 257 3.89 0.93 18.80
N ARG A 258 3.23 0.50 19.88
CA ARG A 258 2.03 1.15 20.41
C ARG A 258 2.32 2.55 20.93
N ASP A 259 3.43 2.73 21.64
CA ASP A 259 3.84 4.04 22.13
C ASP A 259 4.16 4.99 20.98
N ALA A 260 4.87 4.52 19.96
CA ALA A 260 5.11 5.31 18.75
C ALA A 260 3.82 5.66 18.00
N ALA A 261 2.82 4.77 18.01
CA ALA A 261 1.50 5.04 17.43
C ALA A 261 0.73 6.11 18.22
N PHE A 262 0.75 6.05 19.56
CA PHE A 262 0.19 7.10 20.41
C PHE A 262 0.89 8.45 20.20
N ASP A 263 2.22 8.48 20.07
CA ASP A 263 2.98 9.71 19.83
C ASP A 263 2.54 10.38 18.52
N ARG A 264 2.43 9.60 17.44
CA ARG A 264 1.94 10.11 16.14
C ARG A 264 0.49 10.61 16.23
N LEU A 265 -0.39 9.83 16.85
CA LEU A 265 -1.80 10.18 16.98
C LEU A 265 -1.99 11.47 17.79
N THR A 266 -1.33 11.57 18.94
CA THR A 266 -1.46 12.75 19.82
C THR A 266 -0.78 13.98 19.22
N ALA A 267 0.34 13.83 18.52
CA ALA A 267 0.96 14.91 17.76
C ALA A 267 0.00 15.47 16.69
N TRP A 268 -0.67 14.59 15.93
CA TRP A 268 -1.67 14.99 14.94
C TRP A 268 -2.91 15.60 15.57
N LEU A 269 -3.43 15.06 16.68
CA LEU A 269 -4.59 15.63 17.37
C LEU A 269 -4.33 17.06 17.87
N ARG A 270 -3.09 17.36 18.28
CA ARG A 270 -2.68 18.73 18.71
C ARG A 270 -2.67 19.74 17.56
N THR A 271 -2.65 19.31 16.29
CA THR A 271 -2.74 20.23 15.15
C THR A 271 -4.18 20.54 14.75
N GLN A 272 -5.17 19.82 15.30
CA GLN A 272 -6.57 19.98 14.94
C GLN A 272 -7.17 21.23 15.61
N THR A 273 -8.10 21.89 14.92
CA THR A 273 -8.77 23.10 15.42
C THR A 273 -9.74 22.83 16.58
N LYS A 274 -10.16 21.56 16.75
CA LYS A 274 -11.02 21.10 17.85
C LYS A 274 -10.21 20.23 18.79
N ASP A 275 -10.03 20.70 20.03
CA ASP A 275 -9.28 19.99 21.07
C ASP A 275 -10.15 19.05 21.92
N ARG A 276 -11.49 19.15 21.84
CA ARG A 276 -12.46 18.28 22.52
C ARG A 276 -13.40 17.55 21.55
N SER A 277 -13.83 16.35 21.94
CA SER A 277 -14.65 15.49 21.08
C SER A 277 -16.09 16.02 20.91
N GLY A 278 -16.76 15.58 19.84
CA GLY A 278 -18.19 15.87 19.65
C GLY A 278 -19.06 15.31 20.79
N ILE A 279 -18.65 14.18 21.38
CA ILE A 279 -19.33 13.55 22.52
C ILE A 279 -19.25 14.46 23.76
N TRP A 280 -18.07 15.02 24.02
CA TRP A 280 -17.89 15.99 25.11
C TRP A 280 -18.77 17.22 24.89
N ARG A 281 -18.83 17.77 23.67
CA ARG A 281 -19.69 18.92 23.35
C ARG A 281 -21.17 18.61 23.58
N ASP A 282 -21.60 17.39 23.28
CA ASP A 282 -22.99 16.97 23.50
C ASP A 282 -23.36 16.97 24.98
N LEU A 283 -22.45 16.57 25.86
CA LEU A 283 -22.63 16.59 27.31
C LEU A 283 -22.47 18.00 27.91
N ALA A 284 -21.33 18.65 27.67
CA ALA A 284 -20.90 19.86 28.37
C ALA A 284 -21.45 21.16 27.78
N VAL A 285 -21.75 21.20 26.48
CA VAL A 285 -22.19 22.42 25.78
C VAL A 285 -23.66 22.34 25.36
N ARG A 286 -24.06 21.22 24.73
CA ARG A 286 -25.41 21.06 24.16
C ARG A 286 -26.40 20.42 25.14
N HIS A 287 -25.93 19.83 26.23
CA HIS A 287 -26.72 19.17 27.27
C HIS A 287 -27.76 18.19 26.71
N ARG A 288 -27.34 17.34 25.77
CA ARG A 288 -28.20 16.35 25.10
C ARG A 288 -27.65 14.93 25.27
N PRO A 289 -28.51 13.90 25.10
CA PRO A 289 -28.07 12.50 25.16
C PRO A 289 -26.98 12.19 24.14
N VAL A 290 -26.02 11.32 24.52
CA VAL A 290 -24.91 10.93 23.66
C VAL A 290 -25.26 9.75 22.76
N GLU A 291 -24.76 9.76 21.52
CA GLU A 291 -25.04 8.67 20.56
C GLU A 291 -24.06 7.50 20.69
N ALA A 292 -22.91 7.73 21.32
CA ALA A 292 -21.81 6.77 21.41
C ALA A 292 -22.24 5.36 21.84
N PRO A 293 -23.12 5.15 22.85
CA PRO A 293 -23.56 3.80 23.21
C PRO A 293 -24.23 3.01 22.07
N THR A 294 -24.90 3.71 21.14
CA THR A 294 -25.58 3.08 19.99
C THR A 294 -24.57 2.58 18.96
N HIS A 295 -23.43 3.27 18.81
CA HIS A 295 -22.40 2.90 17.83
C HIS A 295 -21.71 1.56 18.15
N TYR A 296 -21.70 1.14 19.42
CA TYR A 296 -21.01 -0.08 19.88
C TYR A 296 -21.95 -1.28 20.07
N GLY A 297 -23.22 -1.18 19.71
CA GLY A 297 -24.18 -2.28 19.82
C GLY A 297 -23.65 -3.58 19.18
N ASP A 298 -23.18 -3.48 17.93
CA ASP A 298 -22.64 -4.64 17.20
C ASP A 298 -21.36 -5.20 17.83
N VAL A 299 -20.51 -4.36 18.44
CA VAL A 299 -19.34 -4.82 19.20
C VAL A 299 -19.79 -5.65 20.40
N PHE A 300 -20.77 -5.17 21.16
CA PHE A 300 -21.29 -5.89 22.33
C PHE A 300 -21.99 -7.18 21.96
N ASP A 301 -22.76 -7.20 20.86
CA ASP A 301 -23.46 -8.38 20.39
C ASP A 301 -22.48 -9.47 19.95
N HIS A 302 -21.45 -9.12 19.18
CA HIS A 302 -20.42 -10.08 18.77
C HIS A 302 -19.58 -10.55 19.95
N ALA A 303 -19.16 -9.65 20.83
CA ALA A 303 -18.43 -10.03 22.03
C ALA A 303 -19.23 -10.99 22.92
N ALA A 304 -20.55 -10.77 23.06
CA ALA A 304 -21.42 -11.65 23.83
C ALA A 304 -21.53 -13.05 23.21
N ARG A 305 -21.62 -13.16 21.87
CA ARG A 305 -21.64 -14.46 21.15
C ARG A 305 -20.33 -15.23 21.33
N GLU A 306 -19.21 -14.53 21.34
CA GLU A 306 -17.86 -15.09 21.44
C GLU A 306 -17.33 -15.17 22.89
N ALA A 307 -18.17 -14.84 23.88
CA ALA A 307 -17.79 -14.76 25.30
C ALA A 307 -16.53 -13.91 25.57
N LEU A 308 -16.36 -12.83 24.81
CA LEU A 308 -15.25 -11.89 24.96
C LEU A 308 -15.59 -10.82 26.01
N PRO A 309 -14.64 -10.45 26.89
CA PRO A 309 -14.83 -9.33 27.80
C PRO A 309 -14.83 -8.00 27.03
N THR A 310 -15.75 -7.12 27.39
CA THR A 310 -15.81 -5.72 26.92
C THR A 310 -15.99 -4.80 28.12
N THR A 311 -15.22 -5.05 29.19
CA THR A 311 -15.42 -4.44 30.50
C THR A 311 -15.06 -2.96 30.47
N VAL A 312 -13.91 -2.62 29.88
CA VAL A 312 -13.44 -1.23 29.78
C VAL A 312 -14.40 -0.42 28.92
N LEU A 313 -14.80 -0.96 27.76
CA LEU A 313 -15.74 -0.31 26.85
C LEU A 313 -17.12 -0.11 27.50
N ARG A 314 -17.67 -1.11 28.20
CA ARG A 314 -18.95 -0.97 28.92
C ARG A 314 -18.86 0.10 30.01
N THR A 315 -17.78 0.15 30.76
CA THR A 315 -17.58 1.18 31.80
C THR A 315 -17.57 2.60 31.20
N VAL A 316 -16.91 2.81 30.06
CA VAL A 316 -16.97 4.10 29.35
C VAL A 316 -18.41 4.43 28.94
N MET A 317 -19.14 3.48 28.35
CA MET A 317 -20.53 3.71 27.91
C MET A 317 -21.50 3.95 29.08
N ASP A 318 -21.29 3.30 30.23
CA ASP A 318 -22.05 3.54 31.45
C ASP A 318 -21.74 4.94 32.01
N ARG A 319 -20.46 5.33 32.05
CA ARG A 319 -20.05 6.64 32.57
C ARG A 319 -20.57 7.79 31.72
N LEU A 320 -20.54 7.66 30.39
CA LEU A 320 -21.11 8.67 29.50
C LEU A 320 -22.62 8.86 29.74
N ARG A 321 -23.37 7.77 29.97
CA ARG A 321 -24.80 7.85 30.33
C ARG A 321 -25.03 8.52 31.68
N GLN A 322 -24.18 8.26 32.67
CA GLN A 322 -24.28 8.91 33.98
C GLN A 322 -24.02 10.42 33.92
N LEU A 323 -23.18 10.87 32.99
CA LEU A 323 -22.85 12.29 32.81
C LEU A 323 -23.94 13.07 32.08
N GLU A 324 -24.93 12.40 31.48
CA GLU A 324 -26.07 13.07 30.83
C GLU A 324 -26.86 13.91 31.86
N GLY A 325 -26.92 15.22 31.65
CA GLY A 325 -27.57 16.16 32.58
C GLY A 325 -26.72 16.61 33.76
N VAL A 326 -25.54 16.01 33.99
CA VAL A 326 -24.59 16.40 35.06
C VAL A 326 -23.14 16.51 34.55
N PRO A 327 -22.87 17.27 33.46
CA PRO A 327 -21.53 17.34 32.87
C PRO A 327 -20.46 17.95 33.79
N HIS A 328 -20.86 18.66 34.85
CA HIS A 328 -19.95 19.20 35.86
C HIS A 328 -19.28 18.11 36.72
N GLU A 329 -19.74 16.86 36.64
CA GLU A 329 -19.11 15.70 37.29
C GLU A 329 -18.02 15.04 36.44
N MET A 330 -17.72 15.58 35.26
CA MET A 330 -16.58 15.15 34.46
C MET A 330 -15.28 15.32 35.25
N THR A 331 -14.47 14.26 35.31
CA THR A 331 -13.24 14.25 36.11
C THR A 331 -12.25 13.27 35.51
N GLU A 332 -10.99 13.70 35.44
CA GLU A 332 -9.87 12.87 35.01
C GLU A 332 -9.65 11.67 35.93
N SER A 333 -10.08 11.73 37.20
CA SER A 333 -10.04 10.56 38.09
C SER A 333 -10.88 9.37 37.59
N SER A 334 -11.87 9.62 36.73
CA SER A 334 -12.62 8.54 36.06
C SER A 334 -11.75 7.79 35.05
N LEU A 335 -10.78 8.47 34.42
CA LEU A 335 -9.80 7.85 33.53
C LEU A 335 -8.73 7.08 34.31
N ASP A 336 -8.32 7.56 35.49
CA ASP A 336 -7.44 6.78 36.40
C ASP A 336 -8.08 5.46 36.84
N GLU A 337 -9.40 5.44 37.04
CA GLU A 337 -10.17 4.22 37.29
C GLU A 337 -10.16 3.27 36.09
N LEU A 338 -10.32 3.82 34.88
CA LEU A 338 -10.25 3.06 33.63
C LEU A 338 -8.85 2.51 33.37
N ASP A 339 -7.77 3.24 33.68
CA ASP A 339 -6.40 2.74 33.56
C ASP A 339 -6.18 1.52 34.45
N ARG A 340 -6.63 1.57 35.71
CA ARG A 340 -6.54 0.43 36.64
C ARG A 340 -7.35 -0.77 36.15
N LEU A 341 -8.53 -0.53 35.61
CA LEU A 341 -9.38 -1.58 35.03
C LEU A 341 -8.72 -2.20 33.79
N ALA A 342 -8.19 -1.37 32.88
CA ALA A 342 -7.52 -1.79 31.67
C ALA A 342 -6.23 -2.55 31.97
N LEU A 343 -5.40 -2.10 32.92
CA LEU A 343 -4.22 -2.84 33.36
C LEU A 343 -4.57 -4.22 33.94
N THR A 344 -5.69 -4.33 34.65
CA THR A 344 -6.18 -5.63 35.14
C THR A 344 -6.64 -6.53 33.99
N HIS A 345 -7.32 -5.96 32.99
CA HIS A 345 -7.73 -6.67 31.77
C HIS A 345 -6.50 -7.16 30.99
N LEU A 346 -5.55 -6.28 30.71
CA LEU A 346 -4.31 -6.59 29.98
C LEU A 346 -3.43 -7.60 30.73
N ALA A 347 -3.29 -7.49 32.06
CA ALA A 347 -2.51 -8.45 32.85
C ALA A 347 -3.12 -9.86 32.86
N ARG A 348 -4.46 -10.00 32.77
CA ARG A 348 -5.11 -11.30 32.61
C ARG A 348 -4.88 -11.91 31.23
N VAL A 349 -4.60 -11.09 30.23
CA VAL A 349 -4.19 -11.55 28.89
C VAL A 349 -2.75 -12.09 28.93
N ASP A 350 -1.85 -11.48 29.71
CA ASP A 350 -0.44 -11.87 29.83
C ASP A 350 -0.16 -13.08 30.78
N ASP A 351 -0.97 -13.30 31.84
CA ASP A 351 -0.81 -14.38 32.85
C ASP A 351 -1.18 -15.80 32.34
N GLY A 352 -1.04 -16.09 31.05
CA GLY A 352 -1.15 -17.46 30.54
C GLY A 352 -2.53 -18.13 30.64
N SER A 353 -3.54 -17.53 31.29
CA SER A 353 -4.90 -18.10 31.42
C SER A 353 -5.71 -18.07 30.11
N ARG A 354 -5.16 -17.48 29.05
CA ARG A 354 -5.53 -17.69 27.64
C ARG A 354 -4.44 -18.37 26.80
N ALA A 355 -3.23 -18.55 27.32
CA ALA A 355 -2.10 -19.09 26.54
C ALA A 355 -2.25 -20.59 26.22
N ASP A 356 -3.12 -21.32 26.92
CA ASP A 356 -3.38 -22.75 26.64
C ASP A 356 -4.65 -23.04 25.83
N HIS A 357 -5.50 -22.04 25.52
CA HIS A 357 -6.67 -22.21 24.65
C HIS A 357 -7.06 -20.92 23.92
N LEU A 358 -6.09 -20.26 23.28
CA LEU A 358 -6.39 -19.52 22.07
C LEU A 358 -6.34 -20.51 20.90
N PRO A 359 -7.48 -21.02 20.40
CA PRO A 359 -7.51 -21.31 18.99
C PRO A 359 -7.22 -19.96 18.32
N GLN A 360 -6.02 -19.88 17.71
CA GLN A 360 -5.83 -19.14 16.47
C GLN A 360 -7.16 -19.26 15.71
N PRO A 361 -7.74 -18.17 15.14
CA PRO A 361 -8.84 -18.38 14.22
C PRO A 361 -8.42 -19.52 13.31
N PRO A 362 -9.27 -20.52 13.02
CA PRO A 362 -8.92 -21.44 11.97
C PRO A 362 -8.68 -20.53 10.78
N VAL A 363 -7.41 -20.31 10.45
CA VAL A 363 -7.02 -20.07 9.08
C VAL A 363 -7.54 -21.33 8.46
N SER A 364 -8.73 -21.29 7.87
CA SER A 364 -9.14 -22.36 7.01
C SER A 364 -8.35 -22.24 5.71
N ALA A 365 -7.02 -22.19 5.79
CA ALA A 365 -6.21 -23.10 5.02
C ALA A 365 -6.25 -24.37 5.87
N GLY A 366 -6.99 -25.39 5.43
CA GLY A 366 -7.10 -26.63 6.20
C GLY A 366 -5.72 -27.17 6.63
N PRO A 367 -5.67 -28.19 7.50
CA PRO A 367 -4.42 -28.86 7.95
C PRO A 367 -3.42 -29.19 6.82
N HIS A 368 -3.88 -29.18 5.58
CA HIS A 368 -3.10 -29.25 4.35
C HIS A 368 -2.05 -28.13 4.15
N GLY A 369 -2.32 -26.85 4.41
CA GLY A 369 -1.42 -25.75 4.02
C GLY A 369 -0.08 -25.73 4.77
N SER A 370 -0.11 -25.90 6.09
CA SER A 370 1.10 -26.03 6.91
C SER A 370 1.85 -27.33 6.62
N ALA A 371 1.13 -28.45 6.41
CA ALA A 371 1.76 -29.71 6.05
C ALA A 371 2.47 -29.66 4.69
N GLN A 372 1.92 -28.94 3.71
CA GLN A 372 2.54 -28.71 2.40
C GLN A 372 3.82 -27.89 2.52
N ALA A 373 3.80 -26.77 3.24
CA ALA A 373 4.98 -25.93 3.46
C ALA A 373 6.13 -26.70 4.14
N VAL A 374 5.81 -27.47 5.18
CA VAL A 374 6.79 -28.34 5.87
C VAL A 374 7.32 -29.44 4.94
N ALA A 375 6.46 -30.06 4.12
CA ALA A 375 6.89 -31.07 3.15
C ALA A 375 7.84 -30.51 2.09
N VAL A 376 7.55 -29.30 1.57
CA VAL A 376 8.44 -28.57 0.66
C VAL A 376 9.78 -28.27 1.31
N GLN A 377 9.78 -27.70 2.52
CA GLN A 377 11.01 -27.38 3.23
C GLN A 377 11.85 -28.62 3.48
N LYS A 378 11.23 -29.71 3.95
CA LYS A 378 11.92 -30.98 4.17
C LYS A 378 12.51 -31.53 2.89
N TRP A 379 11.75 -31.54 1.79
CA TRP A 379 12.23 -32.06 0.52
C TRP A 379 13.42 -31.24 0.00
N LEU A 380 13.36 -29.91 0.09
CA LEU A 380 14.47 -29.05 -0.30
C LEU A 380 15.70 -29.23 0.60
N ASP A 381 15.50 -29.42 1.90
CA ASP A 381 16.61 -29.68 2.83
C ASP A 381 17.28 -31.04 2.55
N ASP A 382 16.50 -32.07 2.22
CA ASP A 382 17.01 -33.38 1.78
C ASP A 382 17.86 -33.26 0.48
N HIS A 383 17.63 -32.23 -0.34
CA HIS A 383 18.36 -31.96 -1.59
C HIS A 383 19.31 -30.75 -1.51
N ARG A 384 19.63 -30.27 -0.31
CA ARG A 384 20.45 -29.06 -0.14
C ARG A 384 21.83 -29.17 -0.80
N GLU A 385 22.41 -30.36 -0.82
CA GLU A 385 23.72 -30.61 -1.44
C GLU A 385 23.65 -30.58 -2.97
N ASP A 386 22.51 -30.97 -3.56
CA ASP A 386 22.27 -30.84 -4.99
C ASP A 386 22.11 -29.36 -5.38
N MET A 387 21.41 -28.58 -4.55
CA MET A 387 21.29 -27.12 -4.75
C MET A 387 22.66 -26.42 -4.70
N VAL A 388 23.51 -26.81 -3.75
CA VAL A 388 24.88 -26.30 -3.65
C VAL A 388 25.71 -26.71 -4.87
N THR A 389 25.55 -27.95 -5.35
CA THR A 389 26.23 -28.45 -6.54
C THR A 389 25.82 -27.66 -7.79
N ASP A 390 24.52 -27.38 -7.93
CA ASP A 390 24.00 -26.55 -9.03
C ASP A 390 24.54 -25.12 -8.96
N LEU A 391 24.56 -24.50 -7.79
CA LEU A 391 25.13 -23.17 -7.62
C LEU A 391 26.63 -23.16 -7.92
N ALA A 392 27.37 -24.17 -7.51
CA ALA A 392 28.80 -24.30 -7.83
C ALA A 392 29.01 -24.40 -9.35
N ALA A 393 28.28 -25.29 -10.02
CA ALA A 393 28.37 -25.48 -11.47
C ALA A 393 27.98 -24.22 -12.25
N TYR A 394 26.96 -23.51 -11.79
CA TYR A 394 26.53 -22.24 -12.39
C TYR A 394 27.55 -21.12 -12.17
N THR A 395 28.10 -21.02 -10.96
CA THR A 395 29.16 -20.05 -10.63
C THR A 395 30.39 -20.27 -11.52
N SER A 396 30.76 -21.53 -11.76
CA SER A 396 31.90 -21.92 -12.59
C SER A 396 31.77 -21.57 -14.08
N GLN A 397 30.57 -21.23 -14.57
CA GLN A 397 30.44 -20.79 -15.97
C GLN A 397 31.10 -19.42 -16.21
N GLY A 398 31.09 -18.53 -15.21
CA GLY A 398 31.36 -17.11 -15.41
C GLY A 398 30.33 -16.46 -16.33
N SER A 399 30.07 -15.16 -16.15
CA SER A 399 29.08 -14.44 -16.95
C SER A 399 29.27 -12.94 -16.80
N ALA A 400 30.44 -12.44 -17.19
CA ALA A 400 30.74 -11.01 -17.13
C ALA A 400 29.83 -10.24 -18.10
N SER A 401 29.16 -9.18 -17.63
CA SER A 401 28.21 -8.41 -18.45
C SER A 401 28.86 -7.73 -19.68
N ASP A 402 30.19 -7.56 -19.66
CA ASP A 402 30.98 -6.97 -20.74
C ASP A 402 31.65 -8.01 -21.66
N ASP A 403 31.37 -9.30 -21.49
CA ASP A 403 31.89 -10.41 -22.31
C ASP A 403 30.74 -11.22 -22.95
N PRO A 404 30.29 -10.85 -24.16
CA PRO A 404 29.22 -11.55 -24.87
C PRO A 404 29.48 -13.04 -25.06
N ASP A 405 30.73 -13.44 -25.34
CA ASP A 405 31.06 -14.86 -25.53
C ASP A 405 30.89 -15.64 -24.21
N ALA A 406 31.19 -15.03 -23.06
CA ALA A 406 30.95 -15.63 -21.74
C ALA A 406 29.46 -15.74 -21.43
N LEU A 407 28.67 -14.71 -21.79
CA LEU A 407 27.22 -14.71 -21.62
C LEU A 407 26.56 -15.82 -22.46
N ASP A 408 26.96 -15.98 -23.72
CA ASP A 408 26.44 -17.03 -24.61
C ASP A 408 26.71 -18.43 -24.06
N ARG A 409 27.95 -18.71 -23.64
CA ARG A 409 28.32 -20.00 -23.02
C ARG A 409 27.52 -20.26 -21.74
N CYS A 410 27.34 -19.24 -20.91
CA CYS A 410 26.59 -19.35 -19.68
C CYS A 410 25.10 -19.63 -19.95
N LEU A 411 24.49 -18.94 -20.92
CA LEU A 411 23.10 -19.14 -21.29
C LEU A 411 22.86 -20.52 -21.90
N ASP A 412 23.75 -21.00 -22.76
CA ASP A 412 23.69 -22.36 -23.30
C ASP A 412 23.78 -23.43 -22.21
N TRP A 413 24.67 -23.22 -21.22
CA TRP A 413 24.75 -24.10 -20.05
C TRP A 413 23.45 -24.06 -19.24
N LEU A 414 22.90 -22.86 -18.99
CA LEU A 414 21.64 -22.67 -18.25
C LEU A 414 20.49 -23.39 -18.94
N ARG A 415 20.37 -23.31 -20.27
CA ARG A 415 19.34 -24.04 -21.04
C ARG A 415 19.43 -25.55 -20.80
N GLY A 416 20.65 -26.10 -20.88
CA GLY A 416 20.88 -27.53 -20.60
C GLY A 416 20.60 -27.92 -19.15
N TRP A 417 20.97 -27.07 -18.19
CA TRP A 417 20.69 -27.30 -16.76
C TRP A 417 19.18 -27.23 -16.45
N LEU A 418 18.47 -26.26 -17.04
CA LEU A 418 17.02 -26.13 -16.92
C LEU A 418 16.30 -27.36 -17.49
N ASP A 419 16.73 -27.88 -18.64
CA ASP A 419 16.19 -29.13 -19.20
C ASP A 419 16.40 -30.32 -18.24
N GLN A 420 17.57 -30.40 -17.59
CA GLN A 420 17.85 -31.46 -16.63
C GLN A 420 17.04 -31.34 -15.33
N ARG A 421 16.75 -30.11 -14.87
CA ARG A 421 16.07 -29.88 -13.57
C ARG A 421 14.56 -29.77 -13.67
N LEU A 422 14.03 -29.18 -14.74
CA LEU A 422 12.59 -28.93 -14.93
C LEU A 422 11.98 -29.74 -16.08
N GLY A 423 12.80 -30.32 -16.95
CA GLY A 423 12.34 -30.91 -18.20
C GLY A 423 12.07 -29.87 -19.28
N ALA A 424 11.54 -30.33 -20.42
CA ALA A 424 11.25 -29.45 -21.55
C ALA A 424 10.12 -28.44 -21.20
N PRO A 425 10.28 -27.15 -21.56
CA PRO A 425 9.20 -26.18 -21.44
C PRO A 425 8.12 -26.41 -22.50
N ASN A 426 6.94 -25.79 -22.33
CA ASN A 426 5.90 -25.79 -23.37
C ASN A 426 6.28 -24.91 -24.56
N ALA A 427 7.00 -23.82 -24.29
CA ALA A 427 7.54 -22.91 -25.28
C ALA A 427 8.86 -22.33 -24.78
N GLU A 428 9.79 -22.13 -25.70
CA GLU A 428 11.06 -21.44 -25.48
C GLU A 428 11.24 -20.39 -26.58
N GLU A 429 11.68 -19.20 -26.18
CA GLU A 429 12.14 -18.15 -27.09
C GLU A 429 13.52 -17.68 -26.62
N VAL A 430 14.45 -17.55 -27.57
CA VAL A 430 15.75 -16.90 -27.35
C VAL A 430 15.76 -15.68 -28.26
N LEU A 431 15.91 -14.49 -27.68
CA LEU A 431 15.91 -13.23 -28.40
C LEU A 431 17.35 -12.70 -28.48
N PRO A 432 17.98 -12.73 -29.67
CA PRO A 432 19.37 -12.34 -29.81
C PRO A 432 19.62 -10.88 -29.48
N ARG A 433 20.77 -10.56 -28.86
CA ARG A 433 21.22 -9.19 -28.62
C ARG A 433 22.62 -8.96 -29.16
N ALA A 434 22.80 -7.84 -29.87
CA ALA A 434 24.05 -7.56 -30.57
C ALA A 434 25.18 -7.09 -29.64
N THR A 435 24.83 -6.49 -28.50
CA THR A 435 25.78 -5.80 -27.60
C THR A 435 25.58 -6.20 -26.13
N ALA A 436 24.82 -7.25 -25.88
CA ALA A 436 24.38 -7.71 -24.57
C ALA A 436 24.10 -9.22 -24.64
N GLY A 437 23.92 -9.87 -23.49
CA GLY A 437 23.50 -11.27 -23.47
C GLY A 437 22.11 -11.47 -24.06
N ASP A 438 21.93 -12.59 -24.76
CA ASP A 438 20.64 -13.02 -25.28
C ASP A 438 19.59 -13.19 -24.18
N ILE A 439 18.33 -12.91 -24.51
CA ILE A 439 17.22 -13.04 -23.56
C ILE A 439 16.57 -14.41 -23.75
N LEU A 440 16.47 -15.19 -22.68
CA LEU A 440 15.77 -16.47 -22.67
C LEU A 440 14.41 -16.34 -22.00
N ILE A 441 13.37 -16.82 -22.68
CA ILE A 441 12.01 -16.92 -22.14
C ILE A 441 11.57 -18.38 -22.23
N ARG A 442 11.25 -19.00 -21.10
CA ARG A 442 10.70 -20.37 -21.03
C ARG A 442 9.36 -20.39 -20.33
N ARG A 443 8.35 -20.99 -20.96
CA ARG A 443 6.99 -21.08 -20.41
C ARG A 443 6.70 -22.49 -19.92
N TYR A 444 6.39 -22.60 -18.64
CA TYR A 444 6.01 -23.84 -17.98
C TYR A 444 4.51 -23.84 -17.67
N PRO A 445 3.78 -24.93 -17.97
CA PRO A 445 2.36 -25.00 -17.74
C PRO A 445 2.04 -25.02 -16.25
N ALA A 446 0.80 -24.67 -15.91
CA ALA A 446 0.24 -24.93 -14.60
C ALA A 446 0.25 -26.44 -14.30
N ARG A 447 0.39 -26.81 -13.01
CA ARG A 447 0.28 -28.20 -12.54
C ARG A 447 -0.72 -28.32 -11.38
N GLY A 448 -1.41 -29.46 -11.32
CA GLY A 448 -2.46 -29.73 -10.34
C GLY A 448 -3.82 -29.10 -10.73
N ALA A 449 -4.81 -29.23 -9.84
CA ALA A 449 -6.11 -28.59 -10.03
C ALA A 449 -6.00 -27.08 -9.76
N VAL A 450 -5.58 -26.33 -10.77
CA VAL A 450 -5.53 -24.86 -10.69
C VAL A 450 -6.93 -24.30 -10.90
N ALA A 451 -7.34 -23.36 -10.05
CA ALA A 451 -8.67 -22.77 -10.08
C ALA A 451 -8.91 -21.97 -11.38
N ALA A 452 -10.17 -21.91 -11.84
CA ALA A 452 -10.58 -20.96 -12.87
C ALA A 452 -10.47 -19.53 -12.32
N GLY A 453 -9.63 -18.71 -12.93
CA GLY A 453 -9.28 -17.35 -12.50
C GLY A 453 -8.47 -16.61 -13.57
N ASP A 454 -7.60 -15.69 -13.16
CA ASP A 454 -6.64 -15.06 -14.08
C ASP A 454 -5.60 -16.10 -14.53
N ASP A 455 -5.78 -16.60 -15.75
CA ASP A 455 -4.98 -17.66 -16.37
C ASP A 455 -3.58 -17.18 -16.81
N ARG A 456 -3.27 -15.89 -16.64
CA ARG A 456 -1.95 -15.33 -16.94
C ARG A 456 -0.87 -15.95 -16.02
N PRO A 457 0.35 -16.17 -16.54
CA PRO A 457 1.42 -16.78 -15.77
C PRO A 457 1.95 -15.87 -14.66
N VAL A 458 2.68 -16.48 -13.72
CA VAL A 458 3.61 -15.78 -12.84
C VAL A 458 4.94 -15.61 -13.57
N LEU A 459 5.44 -14.39 -13.68
CA LEU A 459 6.77 -14.11 -14.21
C LEU A 459 7.82 -14.41 -13.13
N LEU A 460 8.74 -15.33 -13.41
CA LEU A 460 9.94 -15.57 -12.62
C LEU A 460 11.09 -14.85 -13.33
N LEU A 461 11.50 -13.71 -12.79
CA LEU A 461 12.49 -12.83 -13.41
C LEU A 461 13.83 -12.93 -12.69
N GLY A 462 14.90 -13.03 -13.47
CA GLY A 462 16.26 -12.94 -12.97
C GLY A 462 17.25 -12.66 -14.08
N HIS A 463 18.45 -12.23 -13.71
CA HIS A 463 19.53 -12.02 -14.65
C HIS A 463 20.62 -13.08 -14.48
N TYR A 464 21.37 -13.33 -15.55
CA TYR A 464 22.47 -14.32 -15.53
C TYR A 464 23.86 -13.70 -15.70
N ASP A 465 23.92 -12.42 -16.07
CA ASP A 465 25.15 -11.65 -16.09
C ASP A 465 25.58 -11.24 -14.67
N THR A 466 26.83 -10.81 -14.53
CA THR A 466 27.44 -10.37 -13.27
C THR A 466 28.43 -9.25 -13.55
N VAL A 467 28.65 -8.35 -12.58
CA VAL A 467 29.68 -7.30 -12.65
C VAL A 467 31.13 -7.81 -12.72
N TRP A 468 31.35 -9.12 -12.55
CA TRP A 468 32.70 -9.66 -12.36
C TRP A 468 33.38 -9.92 -13.71
N PRO A 469 34.55 -9.29 -13.97
CA PRO A 469 35.22 -9.43 -15.26
C PRO A 469 35.71 -10.85 -15.50
N THR A 470 35.82 -11.23 -16.78
CA THR A 470 36.38 -12.52 -17.22
C THR A 470 37.76 -12.76 -16.60
N GLY A 471 37.99 -13.99 -16.13
CA GLY A 471 39.20 -14.38 -15.37
C GLY A 471 39.07 -14.26 -13.84
N THR A 472 37.99 -13.67 -13.31
CA THR A 472 37.79 -13.57 -11.85
C THR A 472 37.82 -14.93 -11.13
N LEU A 473 37.30 -15.97 -11.78
CA LEU A 473 37.25 -17.34 -11.23
C LEU A 473 38.63 -17.96 -10.97
N ASP A 474 39.69 -17.51 -11.65
CA ASP A 474 41.05 -18.04 -11.46
C ASP A 474 41.60 -17.79 -10.06
N THR A 475 41.14 -16.69 -9.43
CA THR A 475 41.58 -16.26 -8.10
C THR A 475 40.51 -16.41 -7.04
N TRP A 476 39.24 -16.37 -7.45
CA TRP A 476 38.07 -16.49 -6.57
C TRP A 476 37.04 -17.44 -7.19
N PRO A 477 37.32 -18.75 -7.18
CA PRO A 477 36.33 -19.75 -7.57
C PRO A 477 35.24 -19.87 -6.50
N PHE A 478 34.18 -20.61 -6.81
CA PHE A 478 33.21 -21.05 -5.82
C PHE A 478 33.92 -21.74 -4.63
N ARG A 479 33.63 -21.27 -3.42
CA ARG A 479 34.14 -21.84 -2.17
C ARG A 479 33.00 -21.98 -1.18
N ARG A 480 32.95 -23.12 -0.50
CA ARG A 480 32.03 -23.38 0.61
C ARG A 480 32.83 -23.66 1.87
N GLU A 481 32.48 -22.97 2.95
CA GLU A 481 33.03 -23.14 4.30
C GLU A 481 31.85 -23.31 5.26
N GLY A 482 31.49 -24.58 5.54
CA GLY A 482 30.30 -24.90 6.33
C GLY A 482 29.02 -24.42 5.66
N ASP A 483 28.30 -23.51 6.33
CA ASP A 483 27.06 -22.91 5.82
C ASP A 483 27.33 -21.74 4.87
N ARG A 484 28.50 -21.11 4.91
CA ARG A 484 28.83 -19.94 4.08
C ARG A 484 29.35 -20.38 2.70
N ILE A 485 28.83 -19.74 1.66
CA ILE A 485 29.25 -19.89 0.26
C ILE A 485 29.77 -18.55 -0.25
N SER A 486 30.90 -18.54 -0.96
CA SER A 486 31.47 -17.34 -1.59
C SER A 486 31.93 -17.65 -3.01
N GLY A 487 31.79 -16.68 -3.91
CA GLY A 487 32.15 -16.76 -5.31
C GLY A 487 31.51 -15.62 -6.10
N PRO A 488 31.97 -15.34 -7.32
CA PRO A 488 31.41 -14.26 -8.12
C PRO A 488 29.96 -14.55 -8.54
N GLY A 489 29.03 -13.67 -8.15
CA GLY A 489 27.61 -13.75 -8.49
C GLY A 489 26.81 -14.76 -7.68
N VAL A 490 27.41 -15.41 -6.66
CA VAL A 490 26.68 -16.38 -5.82
C VAL A 490 25.54 -15.72 -5.05
N PHE A 491 25.67 -14.45 -4.68
CA PHE A 491 24.62 -13.67 -4.03
C PHE A 491 23.80 -12.92 -5.07
N ASP A 492 24.45 -12.32 -6.07
CA ASP A 492 23.83 -11.43 -7.06
C ASP A 492 24.01 -11.94 -8.51
N MET A 493 23.04 -12.66 -9.09
CA MET A 493 21.90 -13.28 -8.41
C MET A 493 21.79 -14.78 -8.65
N LYS A 494 22.92 -15.48 -8.87
CA LYS A 494 22.94 -16.90 -9.28
C LYS A 494 22.22 -17.83 -8.31
N ALA A 495 22.36 -17.62 -7.00
CA ALA A 495 21.61 -18.38 -6.00
C ALA A 495 20.09 -18.17 -6.10
N GLY A 496 19.65 -16.96 -6.42
CA GLY A 496 18.25 -16.64 -6.67
C GLY A 496 17.64 -17.48 -7.79
N LEU A 497 18.35 -17.60 -8.91
CA LEU A 497 17.92 -18.44 -10.03
C LEU A 497 17.88 -19.93 -9.65
N VAL A 498 18.89 -20.42 -8.92
CA VAL A 498 18.89 -21.79 -8.37
C VAL A 498 17.66 -22.00 -7.48
N GLN A 499 17.35 -21.05 -6.59
CA GLN A 499 16.17 -21.14 -5.72
C GLN A 499 14.86 -21.18 -6.50
N ALA A 500 14.71 -20.38 -7.56
CA ALA A 500 13.52 -20.38 -8.42
C ALA A 500 13.28 -21.76 -9.07
N VAL A 501 14.33 -22.34 -9.64
CA VAL A 501 14.29 -23.65 -10.31
C VAL A 501 14.00 -24.76 -9.31
N TRP A 502 14.65 -24.75 -8.15
CA TRP A 502 14.44 -25.75 -7.12
C TRP A 502 13.07 -25.63 -6.45
N ALA A 503 12.50 -24.42 -6.35
CA ALA A 503 11.12 -24.23 -5.93
C ALA A 503 10.13 -24.95 -6.86
N LEU A 504 10.23 -24.70 -8.18
CA LEU A 504 9.38 -25.40 -9.16
C LEU A 504 9.59 -26.92 -9.13
N ARG A 505 10.84 -27.37 -9.00
CA ARG A 505 11.20 -28.78 -8.93
C ARG A 505 10.60 -29.47 -7.70
N ALA A 506 10.64 -28.82 -6.53
CA ALA A 506 10.05 -29.35 -5.31
C ALA A 506 8.53 -29.52 -5.43
N LEU A 507 7.84 -28.53 -6.01
CA LEU A 507 6.40 -28.60 -6.22
C LEU A 507 6.02 -29.73 -7.19
N ASP A 508 6.75 -29.86 -8.30
CA ASP A 508 6.52 -30.92 -9.28
C ASP A 508 6.80 -32.32 -8.68
N ALA A 509 7.86 -32.47 -7.88
CA ALA A 509 8.23 -33.73 -7.24
C ALA A 509 7.24 -34.16 -6.15
N LEU A 510 6.70 -33.20 -5.39
CA LEU A 510 5.72 -33.45 -4.33
C LEU A 510 4.27 -33.52 -4.85
N GLY A 511 4.05 -33.25 -6.14
CA GLY A 511 2.71 -33.23 -6.75
C GLY A 511 1.83 -32.10 -6.23
N LEU A 512 2.43 -30.99 -5.80
CA LEU A 512 1.73 -29.81 -5.28
C LEU A 512 1.26 -28.89 -6.41
N PRO A 513 0.12 -28.17 -6.23
CA PRO A 513 -0.39 -27.29 -7.27
C PRO A 513 0.50 -26.06 -7.44
N ARG A 514 0.64 -25.59 -8.68
CA ARG A 514 1.31 -24.32 -9.01
C ARG A 514 0.73 -23.69 -10.28
N PRO A 515 0.73 -22.34 -10.40
CA PRO A 515 0.29 -21.66 -11.62
C PRO A 515 1.23 -21.92 -12.79
N ALA A 516 0.81 -21.50 -13.99
CA ALA A 516 1.72 -21.36 -15.11
C ALA A 516 2.81 -20.34 -14.77
N CYS A 517 4.03 -20.60 -15.21
CA CYS A 517 5.19 -19.75 -14.92
C CYS A 517 5.93 -19.41 -16.21
N THR A 518 6.25 -18.13 -16.39
CA THR A 518 7.19 -17.67 -17.41
C THR A 518 8.52 -17.41 -16.72
N LEU A 519 9.56 -18.18 -17.02
CA LEU A 519 10.92 -17.90 -16.57
C LEU A 519 11.58 -17.01 -17.63
N MET A 520 11.99 -15.80 -17.25
CA MET A 520 12.68 -14.87 -18.11
C MET A 520 14.07 -14.58 -17.55
N LEU A 521 15.11 -14.76 -18.38
CA LEU A 521 16.50 -14.47 -18.06
C LEU A 521 17.08 -13.46 -19.06
N ASN A 522 17.68 -12.39 -18.56
CA ASN A 522 18.46 -11.41 -19.33
C ASN A 522 19.93 -11.41 -18.90
N GLY A 523 20.79 -10.93 -19.79
CA GLY A 523 22.25 -10.89 -19.59
C GLY A 523 22.81 -9.48 -19.60
N ASP A 524 22.04 -8.49 -19.15
CA ASP A 524 22.44 -7.07 -19.17
C ASP A 524 21.94 -6.27 -17.96
N GLU A 525 21.49 -6.91 -16.87
CA GLU A 525 20.94 -6.21 -15.70
C GLU A 525 21.98 -5.30 -15.06
N GLU A 526 23.20 -5.80 -14.92
CA GLU A 526 24.30 -5.10 -14.25
C GLU A 526 24.80 -3.90 -15.07
N THR A 527 24.35 -3.79 -16.32
CA THR A 527 24.60 -2.65 -17.23
C THR A 527 23.37 -1.76 -17.45
N GLY A 528 22.28 -2.03 -16.72
CA GLY A 528 21.07 -1.23 -16.70
C GLY A 528 19.89 -1.78 -17.52
N SER A 529 20.00 -2.99 -18.07
CA SER A 529 18.94 -3.68 -18.84
C SER A 529 18.48 -2.93 -20.09
N LEU A 530 19.37 -2.14 -20.71
CA LEU A 530 19.04 -1.33 -21.88
C LEU A 530 18.57 -2.17 -23.07
N ALA A 531 19.08 -3.40 -23.21
CA ALA A 531 18.74 -4.31 -24.29
C ALA A 531 17.54 -5.23 -23.96
N SER A 532 17.15 -5.33 -22.69
CA SER A 532 16.10 -6.25 -22.23
C SER A 532 14.83 -5.58 -21.70
N HIS A 533 14.88 -4.32 -21.27
CA HIS A 533 13.75 -3.67 -20.58
C HIS A 533 12.42 -3.71 -21.36
N GLU A 534 12.42 -3.54 -22.68
CA GLU A 534 11.19 -3.62 -23.49
C GLU A 534 10.54 -5.01 -23.42
N VAL A 535 11.36 -6.06 -23.43
CA VAL A 535 10.89 -7.45 -23.31
C VAL A 535 10.41 -7.73 -21.89
N ILE A 536 11.11 -7.19 -20.87
CA ILE A 536 10.72 -7.32 -19.47
C ILE A 536 9.32 -6.73 -19.28
N VAL A 537 9.08 -5.53 -19.82
CA VAL A 537 7.78 -4.86 -19.78
C VAL A 537 6.70 -5.64 -20.52
N ALA A 538 7.03 -6.24 -21.67
CA ALA A 538 6.08 -7.06 -22.44
C ALA A 538 5.65 -8.30 -21.64
N GLU A 539 6.60 -9.11 -21.15
CA GLU A 539 6.30 -10.31 -20.37
C GLU A 539 5.64 -9.97 -19.03
N ALA A 540 5.96 -8.82 -18.43
CA ALA A 540 5.29 -8.33 -17.23
C ALA A 540 3.79 -8.09 -17.48
N ARG A 541 3.43 -7.37 -18.55
CA ARG A 541 2.03 -7.07 -18.89
C ARG A 541 1.21 -8.33 -19.17
N ASP A 542 1.83 -9.32 -19.77
CA ASP A 542 1.23 -10.63 -20.05
C ASP A 542 1.17 -11.54 -18.82
N SER A 543 1.81 -11.13 -17.72
CA SER A 543 1.83 -11.86 -16.45
C SER A 543 0.89 -11.22 -15.43
N ARG A 544 0.42 -12.03 -14.48
CA ARG A 544 -0.45 -11.54 -13.41
C ARG A 544 0.32 -10.85 -12.28
N LEU A 545 1.56 -11.29 -12.07
CA LEU A 545 2.52 -10.76 -11.10
C LEU A 545 3.92 -11.26 -11.49
N ALA A 546 4.96 -10.61 -10.95
CA ALA A 546 6.33 -11.07 -11.06
C ALA A 546 6.96 -11.38 -9.69
N MET A 547 7.78 -12.42 -9.67
CA MET A 547 8.71 -12.74 -8.60
C MET A 547 10.13 -12.48 -9.14
N VAL A 548 10.81 -11.51 -8.53
CA VAL A 548 12.17 -11.12 -8.93
C VAL A 548 13.15 -11.72 -7.94
N PHE A 549 14.03 -12.61 -8.43
CA PHE A 549 14.89 -13.46 -7.60
C PHE A 549 16.21 -12.80 -7.18
N GLU A 550 16.25 -11.48 -7.25
CA GLU A 550 17.25 -10.64 -6.62
C GLU A 550 17.52 -11.03 -5.16
N ALA A 551 18.74 -10.78 -4.71
CA ALA A 551 19.13 -11.03 -3.33
C ALA A 551 18.30 -10.22 -2.33
N ALA A 552 18.07 -10.78 -1.14
CA ALA A 552 17.38 -10.09 -0.04
C ALA A 552 18.23 -8.92 0.53
N ALA A 553 17.57 -7.91 1.08
CA ALA A 553 18.23 -6.80 1.79
C ALA A 553 18.31 -7.11 3.29
N ASP A 554 19.44 -7.63 3.76
CA ASP A 554 19.62 -8.10 5.15
C ASP A 554 18.51 -9.08 5.60
N GLY A 555 18.07 -9.93 4.68
CA GLY A 555 16.98 -10.88 4.91
C GLY A 555 15.57 -10.31 4.70
N ALA A 556 15.42 -9.04 4.36
CA ALA A 556 14.14 -8.45 3.96
C ALA A 556 13.87 -8.63 2.45
N ILE A 557 12.59 -8.80 2.10
CA ILE A 557 12.11 -8.58 0.73
C ILE A 557 12.08 -7.08 0.43
N LYS A 558 12.20 -6.71 -0.83
CA LYS A 558 12.26 -5.32 -1.27
C LYS A 558 10.90 -4.91 -1.79
N THR A 559 10.27 -3.96 -1.11
CA THR A 559 8.93 -3.46 -1.48
C THR A 559 8.98 -2.06 -2.06
N ALA A 560 10.15 -1.43 -2.05
CA ALA A 560 10.41 -0.19 -2.75
C ALA A 560 11.88 -0.11 -3.17
N ARG A 561 12.13 0.49 -4.33
CA ARG A 561 13.46 0.82 -4.85
C ARG A 561 13.45 2.21 -5.46
N LYS A 562 14.55 2.94 -5.29
CA LYS A 562 14.72 4.22 -5.97
C LYS A 562 14.77 4.05 -7.50
N GLY A 563 14.24 5.03 -8.22
CA GLY A 563 14.50 5.21 -9.65
C GLY A 563 15.92 5.74 -9.88
N VAL A 564 16.47 5.52 -11.07
CA VAL A 564 17.84 5.89 -11.45
C VAL A 564 17.80 6.68 -12.76
N GLY A 565 18.31 7.91 -12.71
CA GLY A 565 18.53 8.76 -13.87
C GLY A 565 20.02 8.96 -14.13
N LEU A 566 20.42 8.81 -15.40
CA LEU A 566 21.80 8.98 -15.85
C LEU A 566 21.82 10.11 -16.88
N PHE A 567 22.36 11.26 -16.49
CA PHE A 567 22.36 12.46 -17.33
C PHE A 567 23.78 12.97 -17.60
N THR A 568 23.97 13.58 -18.76
CA THR A 568 25.20 14.30 -19.12
C THR A 568 24.84 15.77 -19.37
N LEU A 569 25.47 16.66 -18.61
CA LEU A 569 25.39 18.09 -18.80
C LEU A 569 26.60 18.57 -19.59
N THR A 570 26.37 19.12 -20.77
CA THR A 570 27.39 19.70 -21.65
C THR A 570 27.23 21.21 -21.71
N VAL A 571 28.34 21.92 -21.54
CA VAL A 571 28.41 23.36 -21.70
C VAL A 571 29.38 23.69 -22.83
N THR A 572 28.91 24.52 -23.76
CA THR A 572 29.71 25.10 -24.84
C THR A 572 29.86 26.59 -24.60
N GLY A 573 31.08 27.10 -24.67
CA GLY A 573 31.42 28.51 -24.58
C GLY A 573 32.37 28.92 -25.70
N ASP A 574 33.04 30.06 -25.53
CA ASP A 574 33.92 30.64 -26.54
C ASP A 574 35.36 30.75 -26.01
N GLU A 575 36.31 30.17 -26.74
CA GLU A 575 37.72 30.20 -26.38
C GLU A 575 38.33 31.59 -26.63
N ALA A 576 39.18 32.04 -25.70
CA ALA A 576 39.95 33.28 -25.81
C ALA A 576 41.28 33.15 -25.07
N HIS A 577 42.29 33.95 -25.44
CA HIS A 577 43.56 33.95 -24.73
C HIS A 577 43.41 34.69 -23.40
N ALA A 578 43.57 33.97 -22.28
CA ALA A 578 43.24 34.48 -20.94
C ALA A 578 44.05 35.73 -20.52
N GLY A 579 45.22 35.96 -21.10
CA GLY A 579 46.06 37.13 -20.81
C GLY A 579 46.04 38.26 -21.85
N LEU A 580 45.59 38.00 -23.09
CA LEU A 580 45.63 38.99 -24.17
C LEU A 580 44.25 39.62 -24.37
N ASP A 581 43.21 38.79 -24.28
CA ASP A 581 41.82 39.19 -24.50
C ASP A 581 40.92 38.62 -23.38
N PRO A 582 41.14 39.01 -22.11
CA PRO A 582 40.51 38.36 -20.94
C PRO A 582 38.97 38.48 -20.89
N THR A 583 38.36 39.35 -21.70
CA THR A 583 36.91 39.58 -21.75
C THR A 583 36.26 39.12 -23.07
N ALA A 584 37.03 38.51 -23.98
CA ALA A 584 36.54 38.21 -25.34
C ALA A 584 35.91 36.82 -25.49
N GLY A 585 36.01 35.95 -24.48
CA GLY A 585 35.45 34.59 -24.49
C GLY A 585 34.42 34.37 -23.39
N ALA A 586 33.79 33.20 -23.43
CA ALA A 586 32.80 32.76 -22.45
C ALA A 586 33.21 31.39 -21.89
N SER A 587 33.46 31.32 -20.59
CA SER A 587 34.07 30.14 -19.95
C SER A 587 33.04 29.05 -19.69
N ALA A 588 33.12 27.95 -20.45
CA ALA A 588 32.30 26.76 -20.24
C ALA A 588 32.53 26.11 -18.86
N VAL A 589 33.75 26.21 -18.32
CA VAL A 589 34.08 25.67 -16.99
C VAL A 589 33.41 26.49 -15.88
N ASP A 590 33.42 27.83 -15.97
CA ASP A 590 32.77 28.68 -14.96
C ASP A 590 31.24 28.56 -15.00
N GLU A 591 30.68 28.43 -16.21
CA GLU A 591 29.27 28.12 -16.39
C GLU A 591 28.92 26.75 -15.81
N LEU A 592 29.67 25.69 -16.15
CA LEU A 592 29.44 24.34 -15.62
C LEU A 592 29.52 24.31 -14.09
N ALA A 593 30.48 25.03 -13.49
CA ALA A 593 30.60 25.13 -12.03
C ALA A 593 29.33 25.73 -11.39
N ARG A 594 28.77 26.80 -11.98
CA ARG A 594 27.50 27.39 -11.50
C ARG A 594 26.33 26.44 -11.66
N GLN A 595 26.25 25.70 -12.77
CA GLN A 595 25.20 24.70 -12.97
C GLN A 595 25.32 23.55 -11.97
N ILE A 596 26.52 23.04 -11.68
CA ILE A 596 26.74 21.98 -10.68
C ILE A 596 26.26 22.42 -9.30
N LEU A 597 26.53 23.67 -8.89
CA LEU A 597 26.04 24.19 -7.61
C LEU A 597 24.51 24.24 -7.57
N ARG A 598 23.88 24.72 -8.66
CA ARG A 598 22.41 24.73 -8.80
C ARG A 598 21.81 23.32 -8.77
N LEU A 599 22.44 22.34 -9.42
CA LEU A 599 22.00 20.94 -9.37
C LEU A 599 22.16 20.34 -7.97
N GLY A 600 23.16 20.80 -7.21
CA GLY A 600 23.34 20.42 -5.81
C GLY A 600 22.15 20.77 -4.92
N GLU A 601 21.41 21.83 -5.24
CA GLU A 601 20.19 22.26 -4.53
C GLU A 601 19.01 21.30 -4.74
N LEU A 602 19.08 20.40 -5.73
CA LEU A 602 18.03 19.40 -5.97
C LEU A 602 18.12 18.21 -5.01
N ARG A 603 19.23 18.05 -4.28
CA ARG A 603 19.41 16.99 -3.29
C ARG A 603 18.44 17.20 -2.13
N ASP A 604 17.66 16.18 -1.84
CA ASP A 604 16.74 16.17 -0.70
C ASP A 604 16.69 14.76 -0.14
N HIS A 605 17.56 14.48 0.82
CA HIS A 605 17.65 13.14 1.40
C HIS A 605 16.40 12.74 2.17
N GLU A 606 15.65 13.72 2.70
CA GLU A 606 14.40 13.49 3.44
C GLU A 606 13.27 13.13 2.49
N ALA A 607 13.14 13.82 1.35
CA ALA A 607 12.24 13.44 0.26
C ALA A 607 12.73 12.21 -0.55
N GLY A 608 13.95 11.73 -0.28
CA GLY A 608 14.52 10.52 -0.88
C GLY A 608 15.28 10.74 -2.19
N THR A 609 15.61 11.98 -2.54
CA THR A 609 16.42 12.37 -3.70
C THR A 609 17.90 12.50 -3.38
N SER A 610 18.73 11.75 -4.10
CA SER A 610 20.19 11.89 -4.09
C SER A 610 20.68 12.19 -5.50
N LEU A 611 21.50 13.22 -5.66
CA LEU A 611 22.10 13.61 -6.93
C LEU A 611 23.62 13.68 -6.78
N ASN A 612 24.36 12.97 -7.61
CA ASN A 612 25.81 12.96 -7.61
C ASN A 612 26.36 13.42 -8.96
N VAL A 613 27.17 14.47 -8.96
CA VAL A 613 28.00 14.85 -10.11
C VAL A 613 29.35 14.17 -9.94
N GLY A 614 29.49 12.98 -10.50
CA GLY A 614 30.63 12.11 -10.23
C GLY A 614 31.84 12.35 -11.13
N VAL A 615 31.63 12.92 -12.32
CA VAL A 615 32.68 13.15 -13.32
C VAL A 615 32.54 14.57 -13.87
N VAL A 616 33.65 15.29 -13.96
CA VAL A 616 33.75 16.62 -14.57
C VAL A 616 34.99 16.67 -15.45
N GLU A 617 34.81 17.15 -16.68
CA GLU A 617 35.88 17.34 -17.67
C GLU A 617 35.71 18.73 -18.31
N GLY A 618 36.79 19.46 -18.59
CA GLY A 618 36.65 20.76 -19.26
C GLY A 618 37.94 21.54 -19.42
N GLY A 619 37.97 22.38 -20.46
CA GLY A 619 39.13 23.17 -20.85
C GLY A 619 40.24 22.36 -21.55
N THR A 620 41.12 23.09 -22.22
CA THR A 620 42.24 22.49 -22.98
C THR A 620 43.60 22.85 -22.39
N ARG A 621 43.77 24.11 -21.96
CA ARG A 621 45.01 24.64 -21.37
C ARG A 621 44.69 25.74 -20.36
N ALA A 622 45.57 25.95 -19.40
CA ALA A 622 45.37 26.95 -18.34
C ALA A 622 45.34 28.41 -18.82
N ASN A 623 45.93 28.72 -19.97
CA ASN A 623 45.98 30.08 -20.53
C ASN A 623 44.93 30.35 -21.62
N VAL A 624 43.94 29.46 -21.77
CA VAL A 624 42.85 29.56 -22.74
C VAL A 624 41.54 29.48 -21.99
N THR A 625 40.64 30.45 -22.19
CA THR A 625 39.25 30.39 -21.70
C THR A 625 38.60 29.12 -22.25
N ALA A 626 38.02 28.29 -21.38
CA ALA A 626 37.53 26.98 -21.78
C ALA A 626 36.28 27.09 -22.68
N GLY A 627 36.34 26.60 -23.92
CA GLY A 627 35.20 26.56 -24.83
C GLY A 627 34.26 25.35 -24.64
N HIS A 628 34.67 24.35 -23.84
CA HIS A 628 33.89 23.14 -23.64
C HIS A 628 34.11 22.54 -22.25
N ALA A 629 33.02 22.10 -21.61
CA ALA A 629 33.04 21.37 -20.35
C ALA A 629 31.84 20.41 -20.25
N VAL A 630 32.01 19.29 -19.55
CA VAL A 630 31.00 18.23 -19.38
C VAL A 630 30.96 17.75 -17.93
N ALA A 631 29.77 17.46 -17.43
CA ALA A 631 29.54 16.77 -16.17
C ALA A 631 28.63 15.55 -16.36
N ARG A 632 28.94 14.43 -15.70
CA ARG A 632 28.06 13.24 -15.64
C ARG A 632 27.36 13.16 -14.29
N ILE A 633 26.05 12.95 -14.33
CA ILE A 633 25.13 13.09 -13.20
C ILE A 633 24.41 11.75 -12.98
N ASP A 634 24.52 11.20 -11.78
CA ASP A 634 23.69 10.10 -11.27
C ASP A 634 22.62 10.71 -10.36
N VAL A 635 21.36 10.43 -10.66
CA VAL A 635 20.21 10.85 -9.84
C VAL A 635 19.48 9.62 -9.36
N ARG A 636 19.15 9.58 -8.07
CA ARG A 636 18.23 8.58 -7.51
C ARG A 636 17.09 9.25 -6.78
N VAL A 637 15.88 8.78 -7.01
CA VAL A 637 14.64 9.35 -6.47
C VAL A 637 13.77 8.26 -5.88
N ALA A 638 13.14 8.53 -4.74
CA ALA A 638 12.33 7.54 -4.03
C ALA A 638 10.86 7.51 -4.47
N SER A 639 10.40 8.51 -5.22
CA SER A 639 9.00 8.63 -5.66
C SER A 639 8.88 9.19 -7.07
N ALA A 640 7.75 8.92 -7.72
CA ALA A 640 7.44 9.48 -9.04
C ALA A 640 7.38 11.02 -9.01
N THR A 641 6.92 11.60 -7.89
CA THR A 641 6.90 13.06 -7.68
C THR A 641 8.31 13.65 -7.70
N GLU A 642 9.27 13.01 -7.01
CA GLU A 642 10.65 13.46 -7.03
C GLU A 642 11.31 13.25 -8.39
N GLN A 643 10.96 12.16 -9.09
CA GLN A 643 11.38 11.94 -10.47
C GLN A 643 10.95 13.10 -11.38
N GLN A 644 9.67 13.50 -11.29
CA GLN A 644 9.13 14.61 -12.07
C GLN A 644 9.80 15.94 -11.71
N ARG A 645 9.98 16.23 -10.42
CA ARG A 645 10.64 17.45 -9.95
C ARG A 645 12.07 17.59 -10.50
N VAL A 646 12.85 16.51 -10.45
CA VAL A 646 14.23 16.54 -10.98
C VAL A 646 14.23 16.64 -12.50
N ALA A 647 13.33 15.95 -13.20
CA ALA A 647 13.19 16.04 -14.66
C ALA A 647 12.87 17.48 -15.11
N GLU A 648 11.92 18.14 -14.45
CA GLU A 648 11.56 19.54 -14.71
C GLU A 648 12.72 20.49 -14.43
N ALA A 649 13.47 20.27 -13.35
CA ALA A 649 14.64 21.08 -13.02
C ALA A 649 15.76 20.95 -14.06
N LEU A 650 16.04 19.73 -14.54
CA LEU A 650 17.03 19.48 -15.59
C LEU A 650 16.61 20.11 -16.94
N ALA A 651 15.34 19.96 -17.33
CA ALA A 651 14.80 20.61 -18.53
C ALA A 651 14.75 22.14 -18.42
N GLY A 652 14.65 22.65 -17.18
CA GLY A 652 14.60 24.07 -16.84
C GLY A 652 15.97 24.76 -16.77
N LEU A 653 17.10 24.06 -16.95
CA LEU A 653 18.41 24.70 -16.91
C LEU A 653 18.55 25.76 -18.00
N ARG A 654 19.14 26.90 -17.62
CA ARG A 654 19.42 28.02 -18.51
C ARG A 654 20.83 28.52 -18.26
N PRO A 655 21.57 28.96 -19.30
CA PRO A 655 22.88 29.56 -19.13
C PRO A 655 22.84 30.76 -18.19
N PHE A 656 23.80 30.86 -17.27
CA PHE A 656 23.99 32.08 -16.47
C PHE A 656 24.78 33.14 -17.24
N ASP A 657 25.71 32.72 -18.10
CA ASP A 657 26.37 33.58 -19.09
C ASP A 657 25.70 33.43 -20.47
N GLN A 658 25.26 34.54 -21.06
CA GLN A 658 24.61 34.56 -22.37
C GLN A 658 25.55 34.16 -23.51
N GLY A 659 26.87 34.19 -23.31
CA GLY A 659 27.87 33.67 -24.25
C GLY A 659 28.06 32.16 -24.19
N THR A 660 27.33 31.44 -23.32
CA THR A 660 27.40 29.98 -23.20
C THR A 660 26.10 29.29 -23.58
N ARG A 661 26.20 28.03 -23.99
CA ARG A 661 25.08 27.13 -24.27
C ARG A 661 25.15 25.94 -23.33
N VAL A 662 24.00 25.59 -22.75
CA VAL A 662 23.82 24.47 -21.82
C VAL A 662 22.93 23.43 -22.48
N GLU A 663 23.36 22.17 -22.47
CA GLU A 663 22.62 21.03 -23.01
C GLU A 663 22.66 19.87 -22.02
N VAL A 664 21.49 19.29 -21.72
CA VAL A 664 21.37 18.09 -20.90
C VAL A 664 20.91 16.95 -21.81
N THR A 665 21.63 15.84 -21.77
CA THR A 665 21.30 14.59 -22.46
C THR A 665 21.24 13.45 -21.45
N GLY A 666 20.73 12.28 -21.86
CA GLY A 666 20.46 11.15 -20.97
C GLY A 666 19.00 11.07 -20.56
N ASP A 667 18.66 10.06 -19.78
CA ASP A 667 17.27 9.74 -19.41
C ASP A 667 17.21 8.97 -18.07
N TRP A 668 15.99 8.74 -17.61
CA TRP A 668 15.69 7.79 -16.55
C TRP A 668 15.96 6.36 -17.03
N ASN A 669 17.09 5.81 -16.60
CA ASN A 669 17.45 4.42 -16.89
C ASN A 669 16.48 3.44 -16.23
N ARG A 670 16.17 3.65 -14.93
CA ARG A 670 15.18 2.84 -14.20
C ARG A 670 14.10 3.71 -13.59
N PRO A 671 12.80 3.41 -13.80
CA PRO A 671 11.70 4.11 -13.13
C PRO A 671 11.70 3.81 -11.63
N VAL A 672 10.90 4.54 -10.85
CA VAL A 672 10.75 4.25 -9.42
C VAL A 672 9.94 2.98 -9.18
N PHE A 673 10.38 2.18 -8.22
CA PHE A 673 9.59 1.08 -7.66
C PHE A 673 9.00 1.56 -6.33
N GLU A 674 7.73 1.98 -6.34
CA GLU A 674 7.00 2.36 -5.13
C GLU A 674 6.31 1.15 -4.48
N ARG A 675 6.12 1.22 -3.15
CA ARG A 675 5.32 0.25 -2.40
C ARG A 675 3.83 0.48 -2.65
N THR A 676 3.34 0.11 -3.82
CA THR A 676 1.92 0.17 -4.17
C THR A 676 1.11 -0.80 -3.30
N GLU A 677 -0.21 -0.62 -3.26
CA GLU A 677 -1.11 -1.54 -2.55
C GLU A 677 -0.96 -3.00 -3.03
N GLN A 678 -0.74 -3.19 -4.33
CA GLN A 678 -0.56 -4.51 -4.93
C GLN A 678 0.76 -5.16 -4.51
N VAL A 679 1.85 -4.38 -4.44
CA VAL A 679 3.13 -4.82 -3.89
C VAL A 679 2.99 -5.17 -2.41
N ALA A 680 2.28 -4.33 -1.64
CA ALA A 680 2.01 -4.58 -0.23
C ALA A 680 1.23 -5.88 0.00
N ALA A 681 0.20 -6.15 -0.82
CA ALA A 681 -0.58 -7.38 -0.75
C ALA A 681 0.27 -8.63 -1.07
N LEU A 682 1.20 -8.53 -2.02
CA LEU A 682 2.15 -9.60 -2.31
C LEU A 682 3.18 -9.81 -1.20
N ALA A 683 3.68 -8.74 -0.60
CA ALA A 683 4.57 -8.81 0.56
C ALA A 683 3.88 -9.50 1.74
N GLU A 684 2.62 -9.17 2.02
CA GLU A 684 1.83 -9.84 3.05
C GLU A 684 1.55 -11.31 2.74
N LEU A 685 1.32 -11.66 1.47
CA LEU A 685 1.25 -13.06 1.07
C LEU A 685 2.55 -13.80 1.36
N ALA A 686 3.69 -13.22 0.97
CA ALA A 686 5.00 -13.80 1.23
C ALA A 686 5.27 -13.94 2.73
N ARG A 687 4.88 -12.94 3.53
CA ARG A 687 4.98 -12.97 5.00
C ARG A 687 4.16 -14.11 5.59
N ARG A 688 2.90 -14.31 5.15
CA ARG A 688 2.09 -15.47 5.56
C ARG A 688 2.74 -16.79 5.19
N CYS A 689 3.30 -16.90 3.98
CA CYS A 689 4.00 -18.09 3.53
C CYS A 689 5.28 -18.36 4.34
N ALA A 690 6.02 -17.32 4.71
CA ALA A 690 7.18 -17.43 5.61
C ALA A 690 6.76 -17.91 7.00
N GLY A 691 5.63 -17.41 7.53
CA GLY A 691 5.06 -17.88 8.80
C GLY A 691 4.72 -19.37 8.80
N LEU A 692 4.22 -19.92 7.69
CA LEU A 692 3.99 -21.36 7.53
C LEU A 692 5.29 -22.20 7.61
N LEU A 693 6.43 -21.59 7.28
CA LEU A 693 7.76 -22.19 7.32
C LEU A 693 8.51 -21.90 8.64
N GLY A 694 7.88 -21.16 9.57
CA GLY A 694 8.46 -20.79 10.85
C GLY A 694 9.48 -19.65 10.79
N HIS A 695 9.40 -18.79 9.76
CA HIS A 695 10.30 -17.64 9.59
C HIS A 695 9.53 -16.32 9.55
N ASP A 696 10.16 -15.27 10.07
CA ASP A 696 9.74 -13.90 9.82
C ASP A 696 10.27 -13.42 8.46
N LEU A 697 9.49 -12.56 7.80
CA LEU A 697 9.88 -11.94 6.53
C LEU A 697 9.76 -10.42 6.62
N PRO A 698 10.85 -9.71 6.91
CA PRO A 698 10.85 -8.25 6.94
C PRO A 698 10.74 -7.66 5.52
N GLU A 699 10.36 -6.39 5.45
CA GLU A 699 10.31 -5.58 4.23
C GLU A 699 11.34 -4.45 4.31
N ALA A 700 11.92 -4.07 3.17
CA ALA A 700 12.86 -2.97 3.08
C ALA A 700 12.58 -2.07 1.86
N SER A 701 12.93 -0.80 2.02
CA SER A 701 13.10 0.16 0.92
C SER A 701 14.60 0.36 0.70
N VAL A 702 15.06 0.22 -0.55
CA VAL A 702 16.49 0.26 -0.88
C VAL A 702 16.83 1.30 -1.95
N GLY A 703 18.06 1.81 -1.90
CA GLY A 703 18.56 2.76 -2.90
C GLY A 703 19.01 2.14 -4.23
N GLY A 704 19.21 0.82 -4.26
CA GLY A 704 19.60 0.07 -5.46
C GLY A 704 18.39 -0.31 -6.30
N ALA A 705 18.48 -0.13 -7.62
CA ALA A 705 17.41 -0.49 -8.55
C ALA A 705 17.61 -1.91 -9.09
N SER A 706 16.62 -2.43 -9.82
CA SER A 706 16.64 -3.76 -10.44
C SER A 706 15.67 -3.81 -11.63
N ASP A 707 15.55 -4.95 -12.29
CA ASP A 707 14.49 -5.17 -13.29
C ASP A 707 13.07 -5.09 -12.73
N GLY A 708 12.89 -5.32 -11.42
CA GLY A 708 11.60 -5.12 -10.75
C GLY A 708 11.04 -3.71 -10.89
N ASN A 709 11.90 -2.70 -11.09
CA ASN A 709 11.49 -1.33 -11.35
C ASN A 709 10.67 -1.22 -12.64
N PHE A 710 11.09 -1.86 -13.73
CA PHE A 710 10.34 -1.84 -14.99
C PHE A 710 8.99 -2.55 -14.87
N VAL A 711 8.96 -3.65 -14.12
CA VAL A 711 7.74 -4.45 -13.93
C VAL A 711 6.68 -3.67 -13.14
N VAL A 712 7.06 -3.00 -12.05
CA VAL A 712 6.14 -2.14 -11.30
C VAL A 712 5.66 -0.96 -12.14
N ALA A 713 6.56 -0.32 -12.89
CA ALA A 713 6.19 0.77 -13.79
C ALA A 713 5.26 0.33 -14.92
N ALA A 714 5.31 -0.94 -15.33
CA ALA A 714 4.38 -1.54 -16.29
C ALA A 714 2.99 -1.83 -15.69
N GLY A 715 2.78 -1.60 -14.39
CA GLY A 715 1.54 -1.86 -13.67
C GLY A 715 1.37 -3.30 -13.22
N THR A 716 2.45 -4.10 -13.21
CA THR A 716 2.42 -5.50 -12.78
C THR A 716 2.89 -5.60 -11.33
N PRO A 717 2.12 -6.26 -10.43
CA PRO A 717 2.53 -6.46 -9.04
C PRO A 717 3.86 -7.24 -8.93
N VAL A 718 4.76 -6.81 -8.04
CA VAL A 718 6.09 -7.41 -7.87
C VAL A 718 6.35 -7.88 -6.45
N LEU A 719 6.88 -9.11 -6.33
CA LEU A 719 7.56 -9.61 -5.13
C LEU A 719 9.06 -9.70 -5.42
N ASP A 720 9.83 -8.74 -4.91
CA ASP A 720 11.25 -8.59 -5.20
C ASP A 720 12.14 -8.85 -3.97
N GLY A 721 13.40 -9.19 -4.20
CA GLY A 721 14.32 -9.58 -3.12
C GLY A 721 13.97 -10.94 -2.50
N ILE A 722 13.27 -11.82 -3.22
CA ILE A 722 12.91 -13.16 -2.74
C ILE A 722 14.07 -14.17 -2.86
N GLY A 723 15.19 -13.76 -3.47
CA GLY A 723 16.36 -14.59 -3.72
C GLY A 723 17.28 -14.74 -2.51
N ALA A 724 18.58 -14.79 -2.78
CA ALA A 724 19.64 -15.18 -1.84
C ALA A 724 19.61 -14.42 -0.50
N LEU A 725 19.86 -15.15 0.60
CA LEU A 725 20.28 -14.55 1.88
C LEU A 725 21.81 -14.47 1.90
N GLY A 726 22.36 -13.35 2.35
CA GLY A 726 23.79 -13.10 2.24
C GLY A 726 24.13 -11.61 2.23
N SER A 727 25.33 -11.29 1.75
CA SER A 727 25.81 -9.91 1.70
C SER A 727 26.98 -9.75 0.72
N GLY A 728 27.36 -8.51 0.46
CA GLY A 728 28.56 -8.17 -0.31
C GLY A 728 28.37 -8.21 -1.83
N ALA A 729 27.17 -7.89 -2.33
CA ALA A 729 26.96 -7.64 -3.76
C ALA A 729 28.03 -6.67 -4.29
N HIS A 730 28.57 -6.98 -5.47
CA HIS A 730 29.62 -6.22 -6.15
C HIS A 730 30.94 -6.07 -5.36
N ALA A 731 31.15 -6.88 -4.31
CA ALA A 731 32.35 -6.83 -3.47
C ALA A 731 32.99 -8.22 -3.30
N ARG A 732 34.30 -8.27 -3.05
CA ARG A 732 35.02 -9.54 -2.81
C ARG A 732 34.56 -10.28 -1.54
N SER A 733 33.76 -9.63 -0.71
CA SER A 733 33.09 -10.23 0.44
C SER A 733 31.81 -10.98 0.05
N GLU A 734 31.39 -10.97 -1.22
CA GLU A 734 30.16 -11.59 -1.71
C GLU A 734 29.99 -13.00 -1.19
N ASN A 735 28.83 -13.25 -0.59
CA ASN A 735 28.50 -14.52 0.00
C ASN A 735 27.00 -14.76 0.11
N THR A 736 26.64 -16.04 0.13
CA THR A 736 25.33 -16.54 0.52
C THR A 736 25.47 -17.71 1.50
N SER A 737 24.39 -18.37 1.87
CA SER A 737 24.41 -19.54 2.74
C SER A 737 23.65 -20.74 2.21
N VAL A 738 24.09 -21.95 2.59
CA VAL A 738 23.42 -23.21 2.24
C VAL A 738 22.02 -23.24 2.86
N SER A 739 21.91 -22.88 4.14
CA SER A 739 20.63 -22.71 4.83
C SER A 739 19.72 -21.71 4.12
N GLY A 740 20.27 -20.60 3.64
CA GLY A 740 19.54 -19.56 2.92
C GLY A 740 19.02 -20.01 1.56
N LEU A 741 19.76 -20.87 0.84
CA LEU A 741 19.29 -21.53 -0.37
C LEU A 741 17.98 -22.29 -0.11
N VAL A 742 17.97 -23.15 0.90
CA VAL A 742 16.79 -23.95 1.26
C VAL A 742 15.63 -23.06 1.72
N THR A 743 15.88 -22.10 2.62
CA THR A 743 14.85 -21.22 3.18
C THR A 743 14.11 -20.44 2.10
N ARG A 744 14.83 -19.83 1.16
CA ARG A 744 14.22 -18.97 0.13
C ARG A 744 13.59 -19.75 -1.01
N ALA A 745 14.15 -20.90 -1.39
CA ALA A 745 13.48 -21.82 -2.31
C ALA A 745 12.15 -22.34 -1.70
N SER A 746 12.15 -22.63 -0.40
CA SER A 746 10.93 -23.07 0.32
C SER A 746 9.87 -21.97 0.33
N LEU A 747 10.29 -20.72 0.59
CA LEU A 747 9.40 -19.56 0.55
C LEU A 747 8.79 -19.36 -0.84
N ALA A 748 9.62 -19.36 -1.89
CA ALA A 748 9.16 -19.21 -3.26
C ALA A 748 8.16 -20.31 -3.67
N ALA A 749 8.46 -21.57 -3.33
CA ALA A 749 7.55 -22.69 -3.58
C ALA A 749 6.22 -22.54 -2.82
N THR A 750 6.27 -22.12 -1.55
CA THR A 750 5.07 -21.94 -0.73
C THR A 750 4.20 -20.78 -1.25
N VAL A 751 4.82 -19.68 -1.70
CA VAL A 751 4.11 -18.59 -2.37
C VAL A 751 3.42 -19.07 -3.65
N LEU A 752 4.11 -19.86 -4.49
CA LEU A 752 3.54 -20.42 -5.73
C LEU A 752 2.36 -21.35 -5.48
N VAL A 753 2.40 -22.19 -4.42
CA VAL A 753 1.25 -23.01 -3.99
C VAL A 753 0.10 -22.13 -3.55
N ALA A 754 0.38 -21.15 -2.71
CA ALA A 754 -0.61 -20.24 -2.17
C ALA A 754 -1.28 -19.41 -3.29
N LEU A 755 -0.57 -19.17 -4.38
CA LEU A 755 -1.03 -18.53 -5.61
C LEU A 755 -1.84 -19.46 -6.54
N ALA A 756 -1.84 -20.77 -6.30
CA ALA A 756 -2.62 -21.76 -7.04
C ALA A 756 -3.96 -22.13 -6.36
N ASP A 757 -4.07 -21.94 -5.04
CA ASP A 757 -5.21 -22.38 -4.22
C ASP A 757 -6.40 -21.38 -4.15
N LYS A 758 -7.63 -21.91 -4.24
CA LYS A 758 -8.93 -21.16 -4.20
C LYS A 758 -9.22 -20.40 -2.89
N GLY A 759 -8.47 -20.64 -1.83
CA GLY A 759 -8.75 -20.13 -0.47
C GLY A 759 -7.93 -18.92 -0.06
N ASN A 760 -7.03 -18.41 -0.91
CA ASN A 760 -6.11 -17.34 -0.56
C ASN A 760 -6.54 -15.99 -1.19
N PRO A 761 -6.75 -14.92 -0.39
CA PRO A 761 -7.26 -13.64 -0.88
C PRO A 761 -6.45 -12.99 -2.00
N THR A 762 -5.17 -13.34 -2.18
CA THR A 762 -4.32 -12.79 -3.25
C THR A 762 -4.63 -13.31 -4.65
N ALA A 763 -5.23 -14.50 -4.80
CA ALA A 763 -5.73 -14.95 -6.10
C ALA A 763 -7.00 -14.18 -6.54
N ARG A 764 -7.71 -13.55 -5.60
CA ARG A 764 -8.89 -12.71 -5.88
C ARG A 764 -8.50 -11.29 -6.27
N ALA A 765 -7.40 -10.75 -5.73
CA ALA A 765 -6.88 -9.42 -6.09
C ALA A 765 -6.54 -9.33 -7.60
N SER A 766 -5.95 -10.38 -8.19
CA SER A 766 -5.60 -10.38 -9.63
C SER A 766 -6.82 -10.41 -10.55
N ALA A 767 -7.92 -11.05 -10.12
CA ALA A 767 -9.14 -11.17 -10.91
C ALA A 767 -10.09 -9.95 -10.74
N ALA A 768 -9.99 -9.22 -9.63
CA ALA A 768 -10.84 -8.06 -9.33
C ALA A 768 -10.32 -6.74 -9.92
N LEU A 769 -9.02 -6.66 -10.25
CA LEU A 769 -8.36 -5.46 -10.81
C LEU A 769 -8.41 -5.37 -12.35
N GLN A 770 -9.05 -6.32 -13.05
CA GLN A 770 -9.21 -6.33 -14.52
C GLN A 770 -10.66 -6.08 -14.99
N LYS A 771 -11.53 -5.55 -14.14
CA LYS A 771 -12.89 -5.05 -14.46
C LYS A 771 -13.20 -3.80 -13.65
#